data_AF-A0A0A2B937-F1
#
_entry.id   AF-A0A0A2B937-F1
#
_cell.length_a   1.000
_cell.length_b   1.000
_cell.length_c   1.000
_cell.angle_alpha   90.00
_cell.angle_beta   90.00
_cell.angle_gamma   90.00
#
_symmetry.space_group_name_H-M   'P 1'
#
loop_
_entity.id
_entity.type
_entity.pdbx_description
1 polymer ?
#
loop_
_entity_poly.entity_id
_entity_poly.type
_entity_poly.pdbx_seq_one_letter_code
_entity_poly.pdbx_strand_id
1 'polypeptide(L)'
;MPLNRKIKYIFISIYLTWFSFFSNNSKAEINLNQINDTKTIINKSDLQSCTIGSCNIYGGTKSGKNLFHKFHSFDTRGEIKEVNFFNKKQKNIIVGVSSSKGTFINKPIQFENKANLFWVSPYGLKIEKGANFVNAKNLNFSTSDSLRFSGNIFNVFKDNKYHLKDFSSEPSFINNPISKGNNYDLSKIEISGTNIVADEKLYFDSPNGSVKIDNSKLKTSSINNGEITITGKNVFLKGNTHLVSSGEKVGGLIQIGGSWQNSNKQISQSNKTIVEDKAVIDVSSKNGDGGIIVIWSDINNKKGLTRVKGTLISNGNKAGSIETSGANLDVKDIKLSLKNKDGDEGLWLLDPFDFVINKSTKISIEEALNNGTNVIITTSNKLNFDLSPVEDQITFFKNYSDDRDSEDGDIKVLSNINFSKGQGTLNLLADDEIEVKADIVSGPGGLLIRAPGGIKGKGSISINPLKKEFIENENNPDKLSNFLLIDQSDDSQFAGEIIGNKSSKIYKNGQGELSLSNKLKDFKGPVIYGSNAGLIISLQAQLEEKLSGTEFVPPKIVIKTPAVSPVSSPATGGGGNAGGGGSRIAMSSSGSSSSSTGGGSSSSGGSSSSESSSSSTSSSESNSSSSTENSNSDSSSESSSSSEESSTSESSSEESSSEESSSEESSSEEESEKSDKGNSSKSNKNANTVDRKKRPEIKITASQSLAGISNIIELKRRSIIENLNKSQLGSSDRAINLLNLGSSFQSKSKSTTDLLQAIINAREKIRTKDNISRHIDNKNLIAFLGNSNLQNSDYIFENQKYNPAIIDIRFTNAKGKTINKDADAFLDITVISANGNVSGKRVELLTKTFAKNLRSLYSQLSRQEDLKVESESSPSRLLYETIIKSVEKILDKEEITTLLISADRGLQAIPFAALNDGKKYFGEKYAFSITPSLSLTNLDISNNKDKKILAIGASQFKELAPLPLVNQELNNISNPINKDIFVNKEFTPESFFEKAIQEKYSKIHIATHAEFKPGGPKSSQLFSGTNPISLDKFSILRKGRIDNPLDLIVLSACRTAVGDQETELGFSGLALQSGSKSAIGTLWYVDDVMTSAYFIQMYNFLDQGIPKAEAMQMTRKAFIQEKIRLENDSLIGIDDKILLSDLNNSQKRIVRNGLSNAFFWAGIQLMGSPW
;
A
#
# COMPACT_ATOMS: atom_id res chain seq x y z
N MET A 1 -33.05 46.47 66.82
CA MET A 1 -31.86 47.19 67.33
C MET A 1 -30.69 46.98 66.36
N PRO A 2 -29.68 47.87 66.29
CA PRO A 2 -28.66 47.89 65.23
C PRO A 2 -27.20 47.86 65.76
N LEU A 3 -26.24 48.23 64.88
CA LEU A 3 -24.78 48.34 65.04
C LEU A 3 -24.00 47.01 65.02
N ASN A 4 -22.79 46.94 64.43
CA ASN A 4 -21.75 47.98 64.34
C ASN A 4 -21.10 48.20 62.94
N ARG A 5 -20.76 49.47 62.66
CA ARG A 5 -19.63 50.04 61.84
C ARG A 5 -19.15 49.24 60.60
N LYS A 6 -19.27 49.66 59.33
CA LYS A 6 -19.38 50.98 58.65
C LYS A 6 -18.10 51.84 58.66
N ILE A 7 -17.80 52.54 57.53
CA ILE A 7 -16.46 53.00 56.97
C ILE A 7 -15.94 51.95 55.97
N LYS A 8 -15.45 52.22 54.74
CA LYS A 8 -15.42 53.37 53.78
C LYS A 8 -15.62 52.75 52.37
N TYR A 9 -16.42 53.26 51.43
CA TYR A 9 -16.31 54.44 50.53
C TYR A 9 -15.41 54.32 49.27
N ILE A 10 -15.99 54.80 48.16
CA ILE A 10 -15.56 54.77 46.75
C ILE A 10 -14.48 55.83 46.44
N PHE A 11 -13.57 55.55 45.50
CA PHE A 11 -13.18 56.49 44.43
C PHE A 11 -12.54 55.76 43.22
N ILE A 12 -12.44 56.46 42.08
CA ILE A 12 -12.04 55.94 40.77
C ILE A 12 -10.64 56.45 40.39
N SER A 13 -9.97 55.69 39.51
CA SER A 13 -8.98 56.12 38.48
C SER A 13 -7.52 55.68 38.67
N ILE A 14 -6.91 55.36 37.51
CA ILE A 14 -5.48 55.15 37.23
C ILE A 14 -4.77 54.02 38.00
N TYR A 15 -4.55 52.90 37.30
CA TYR A 15 -3.17 52.46 37.02
C TYR A 15 -3.10 51.68 35.69
N LEU A 16 -2.02 51.87 34.95
CA LEU A 16 -1.82 51.28 33.62
C LEU A 16 -1.18 49.88 33.71
N THR A 17 -1.60 49.00 32.78
CA THR A 17 -0.82 47.90 32.16
C THR A 17 0.29 47.23 32.99
N TRP A 18 0.02 46.08 33.60
CA TRP A 18 1.04 45.02 33.80
C TRP A 18 0.47 43.59 33.87
N PHE A 19 -0.47 43.26 32.96
CA PHE A 19 -0.82 41.88 32.64
C PHE A 19 -0.10 41.46 31.35
N SER A 20 1.17 41.09 31.48
CA SER A 20 1.95 40.51 30.39
C SER A 20 1.32 39.19 29.96
N PHE A 21 0.95 39.08 28.67
CA PHE A 21 0.58 37.81 28.07
C PHE A 21 1.74 36.82 28.24
N PHE A 22 1.55 35.77 29.04
CA PHE A 22 2.32 34.54 28.91
C PHE A 22 1.86 33.81 27.64
N SER A 23 2.25 34.35 26.49
CA SER A 23 2.22 33.59 25.24
C SER A 23 3.12 32.38 25.42
N ASN A 24 2.66 31.21 24.99
CA ASN A 24 3.41 29.95 25.14
C ASN A 24 4.54 29.81 24.08
N ASN A 25 5.21 30.94 23.81
CA ASN A 25 6.34 31.07 22.91
C ASN A 25 7.56 30.41 23.56
N SER A 26 7.69 29.10 23.38
CA SER A 26 8.96 28.43 23.67
C SER A 26 10.06 29.07 22.83
N LYS A 27 11.06 29.66 23.51
CA LYS A 27 12.22 30.27 22.84
C LYS A 27 12.86 29.27 21.88
N ALA A 28 13.28 29.76 20.73
CA ALA A 28 14.05 28.97 19.78
C ALA A 28 15.39 28.57 20.42
N GLU A 29 15.73 27.29 20.33
CA GLU A 29 16.89 26.71 20.99
C GLU A 29 17.38 25.46 20.25
N ILE A 30 18.69 25.34 20.15
CA ILE A 30 19.39 24.09 19.83
C ILE A 30 19.95 23.54 21.15
N ASN A 31 19.49 22.36 21.60
CA ASN A 31 19.93 21.76 22.87
C ASN A 31 20.15 20.24 22.76
N LEU A 32 20.96 19.69 23.67
CA LEU A 32 21.27 18.26 23.70
C LEU A 32 20.33 17.47 24.61
N ASN A 33 20.04 16.22 24.23
CA ASN A 33 19.33 15.28 25.08
C ASN A 33 20.32 14.57 26.03
N GLN A 34 20.33 14.94 27.31
CA GLN A 34 21.24 14.37 28.31
C GLN A 34 21.10 12.84 28.48
N ILE A 35 19.95 12.25 28.11
CA ILE A 35 19.67 10.81 28.27
C ILE A 35 20.38 9.95 27.20
N ASN A 36 20.71 10.54 26.05
CA ASN A 36 21.23 9.80 24.88
C ASN A 36 22.47 10.47 24.26
N ASP A 37 23.48 10.68 25.10
CA ASP A 37 24.74 11.36 24.75
C ASP A 37 25.46 10.75 23.53
N THR A 38 25.82 11.63 22.58
CA THR A 38 26.65 11.36 21.40
C THR A 38 28.03 12.05 21.46
N LYS A 39 28.44 12.58 22.62
CA LYS A 39 29.59 13.48 22.80
C LYS A 39 29.51 14.76 21.96
N THR A 40 28.31 15.18 21.54
CA THR A 40 28.13 16.50 20.93
C THR A 40 28.42 17.57 21.98
N ILE A 41 29.01 18.69 21.57
CA ILE A 41 29.32 19.83 22.45
C ILE A 41 28.83 21.10 21.77
N ILE A 42 27.94 21.87 22.42
CA ILE A 42 27.45 23.15 21.91
C ILE A 42 28.20 24.31 22.59
N ASN A 43 28.82 25.18 21.78
CA ASN A 43 29.58 26.37 22.19
C ASN A 43 30.69 26.15 23.23
N LYS A 44 31.07 24.89 23.50
CA LYS A 44 31.96 24.48 24.61
C LYS A 44 31.46 24.95 26.00
N SER A 45 30.15 25.12 26.15
CA SER A 45 29.51 25.58 27.39
C SER A 45 28.95 24.44 28.24
N ASP A 46 28.93 24.61 29.57
CA ASP A 46 28.37 23.62 30.50
C ASP A 46 26.86 23.39 30.31
N LEU A 47 26.15 24.41 29.83
CA LEU A 47 24.70 24.37 29.58
C LEU A 47 24.30 23.51 28.38
N GLN A 48 25.23 23.24 27.44
CA GLN A 48 25.00 22.41 26.25
C GLN A 48 23.76 22.82 25.41
N SER A 49 23.50 24.12 25.33
CA SER A 49 22.50 24.70 24.42
C SER A 49 22.96 26.01 23.78
N CYS A 50 22.19 26.49 22.79
CA CYS A 50 22.40 27.76 22.12
C CYS A 50 21.05 28.38 21.72
N THR A 51 20.88 29.66 22.07
CA THR A 51 19.66 30.46 21.83
C THR A 51 19.93 31.81 21.17
N ILE A 52 21.20 32.19 20.98
CA ILE A 52 21.63 33.49 20.49
C ILE A 52 23.03 33.40 19.86
N GLY A 53 23.29 34.18 18.81
CA GLY A 53 24.60 34.27 18.16
C GLY A 53 24.94 33.04 17.32
N SER A 54 26.23 32.78 17.11
CA SER A 54 26.73 31.64 16.35
C SER A 54 26.72 30.36 17.19
N CYS A 55 25.99 29.33 16.77
CA CYS A 55 25.92 28.05 17.47
C CYS A 55 26.99 27.08 16.94
N ASN A 56 28.10 26.96 17.65
CA ASN A 56 29.24 26.14 17.25
C ASN A 56 29.10 24.70 17.80
N ILE A 57 29.00 23.72 16.91
CA ILE A 57 28.76 22.30 17.19
C ILE A 57 30.06 21.52 17.05
N TYR A 58 30.62 21.10 18.19
CA TYR A 58 31.84 20.32 18.29
C TYR A 58 31.57 18.87 18.74
N GLY A 59 32.63 18.07 18.82
CA GLY A 59 32.59 16.73 19.40
C GLY A 59 32.00 15.70 18.44
N GLY A 60 30.88 15.09 18.83
CA GLY A 60 30.19 14.03 18.11
C GLY A 60 30.85 12.65 18.27
N THR A 61 30.10 11.58 17.97
CA THR A 61 30.60 10.20 18.01
C THR A 61 31.02 9.78 16.61
N LYS A 62 32.18 9.13 16.48
CA LYS A 62 32.80 8.80 15.20
C LYS A 62 32.74 7.31 14.92
N SER A 63 32.39 6.93 13.70
CA SER A 63 32.65 5.59 13.18
C SER A 63 32.93 5.65 11.67
N GLY A 64 34.07 5.11 11.23
CA GLY A 64 34.53 5.22 9.85
C GLY A 64 34.57 6.67 9.35
N LYS A 65 33.84 6.93 8.26
CA LYS A 65 33.67 8.26 7.65
C LYS A 65 32.63 9.14 8.36
N ASN A 66 31.86 8.57 9.29
CA ASN A 66 30.64 9.15 9.86
C ASN A 66 30.91 9.88 11.18
N LEU A 67 30.22 11.00 11.36
CA LEU A 67 30.14 11.79 12.59
C LEU A 67 28.68 11.94 13.01
N PHE A 68 28.34 11.45 14.19
CA PHE A 68 26.97 11.44 14.72
C PHE A 68 26.76 12.52 15.78
N HIS A 69 25.71 13.31 15.57
CA HIS A 69 25.19 14.30 16.53
C HIS A 69 23.71 14.04 16.79
N LYS A 70 23.30 13.99 18.07
CA LYS A 70 21.90 13.96 18.48
C LYS A 70 21.51 15.19 19.30
N PHE A 71 20.32 15.70 19.04
CA PHE A 71 19.74 16.87 19.69
C PHE A 71 18.37 16.52 20.31
N HIS A 72 17.96 17.27 21.33
CA HIS A 72 16.55 17.27 21.72
C HIS A 72 15.77 18.21 20.80
N SER A 73 15.88 19.52 20.94
CA SER A 73 15.40 20.50 19.95
C SER A 73 16.50 20.96 19.00
N PHE A 74 16.10 21.28 17.77
CA PHE A 74 16.91 22.03 16.81
C PHE A 74 16.00 23.07 16.13
N ASP A 75 16.04 24.29 16.65
CA ASP A 75 15.25 25.43 16.19
C ASP A 75 16.16 26.66 16.08
N THR A 76 16.46 27.10 14.84
CA THR A 76 17.39 28.22 14.59
C THR A 76 16.72 29.60 14.65
N ARG A 77 15.43 29.69 15.00
CA ARG A 77 14.69 30.97 14.92
C ARG A 77 15.15 31.95 16.02
N GLY A 78 14.58 33.15 16.03
CA GLY A 78 14.98 34.20 16.98
C GLY A 78 16.44 34.66 16.78
N GLU A 79 17.18 34.80 17.89
CA GLU A 79 18.47 35.49 17.97
C GLU A 79 19.70 34.66 17.55
N ILE A 80 19.52 33.40 17.17
CA ILE A 80 20.57 32.58 16.57
C ILE A 80 20.94 33.20 15.20
N LYS A 81 22.23 33.32 14.90
CA LYS A 81 22.72 33.91 13.64
C LYS A 81 23.05 32.85 12.60
N GLU A 82 23.67 31.75 13.02
CA GLU A 82 24.21 30.67 12.18
C GLU A 82 24.47 29.41 13.03
N VAL A 83 24.72 28.27 12.39
CA VAL A 83 25.15 27.02 13.06
C VAL A 83 26.36 26.41 12.35
N ASN A 84 27.45 26.20 13.08
CA ASN A 84 28.76 25.81 12.52
C ASN A 84 29.15 24.40 13.01
N PHE A 85 29.20 23.41 12.12
CA PHE A 85 29.54 22.01 12.45
C PHE A 85 31.02 21.70 12.16
N PHE A 86 31.77 21.33 13.20
CA PHE A 86 33.21 21.06 13.14
C PHE A 86 33.51 19.58 12.89
N ASN A 87 33.36 19.15 11.63
CA ASN A 87 33.42 17.74 11.21
C ASN A 87 34.83 17.16 11.02
N LYS A 88 35.88 17.99 10.98
CA LYS A 88 37.27 17.60 10.75
C LYS A 88 37.38 16.70 9.50
N LYS A 89 37.96 15.51 9.62
CA LYS A 89 38.13 14.55 8.51
C LYS A 89 36.92 13.63 8.24
N GLN A 90 35.80 13.79 8.95
CA GLN A 90 34.60 12.99 8.73
C GLN A 90 33.78 13.57 7.56
N LYS A 91 33.58 12.75 6.51
CA LYS A 91 32.88 13.16 5.28
C LYS A 91 31.35 13.13 5.40
N ASN A 92 30.82 12.34 6.33
CA ASN A 92 29.38 12.21 6.56
C ASN A 92 29.01 12.75 7.94
N ILE A 93 28.00 13.62 8.01
CA ILE A 93 27.49 14.22 9.24
C ILE A 93 26.04 13.74 9.41
N ILE A 94 25.79 12.95 10.46
CA ILE A 94 24.47 12.38 10.77
C ILE A 94 23.88 13.18 11.92
N VAL A 95 22.72 13.79 11.69
CA VAL A 95 21.98 14.61 12.67
C VAL A 95 20.64 13.96 12.99
N GLY A 96 20.43 13.59 14.26
CA GLY A 96 19.15 13.08 14.75
C GLY A 96 18.48 14.07 15.72
N VAL A 97 17.25 14.49 15.43
CA VAL A 97 16.48 15.42 16.28
C VAL A 97 15.29 14.68 16.88
N SER A 98 15.16 14.72 18.22
CA SER A 98 14.22 13.88 18.97
C SER A 98 12.97 14.60 19.52
N SER A 99 12.90 15.92 19.42
CA SER A 99 11.75 16.73 19.86
C SER A 99 10.48 16.46 19.04
N SER A 100 9.34 16.38 19.73
CA SER A 100 7.99 16.29 19.13
C SER A 100 7.53 17.55 18.39
N LYS A 101 8.31 18.64 18.46
CA LYS A 101 8.09 19.86 17.66
C LYS A 101 8.71 19.77 16.26
N GLY A 102 9.52 18.75 15.98
CA GLY A 102 10.32 18.66 14.76
C GLY A 102 11.55 19.58 14.75
N THR A 103 12.05 19.85 13.55
CA THR A 103 13.19 20.74 13.28
C THR A 103 12.73 22.05 12.62
N PHE A 104 13.32 23.19 12.99
CA PHE A 104 13.13 24.47 12.30
C PHE A 104 14.50 25.07 11.91
N ILE A 105 14.70 25.35 10.62
CA ILE A 105 15.92 25.95 10.07
C ILE A 105 15.53 27.17 9.25
N ASN A 106 15.99 28.35 9.65
CA ASN A 106 15.83 29.62 8.95
C ASN A 106 17.09 30.51 9.02
N LYS A 107 18.24 29.90 9.33
CA LYS A 107 19.57 30.52 9.40
C LYS A 107 20.59 29.66 8.63
N PRO A 108 21.76 30.21 8.24
CA PRO A 108 22.83 29.43 7.63
C PRO A 108 23.31 28.29 8.54
N ILE A 109 23.60 27.14 7.92
CA ILE A 109 24.32 26.02 8.51
C ILE A 109 25.60 25.81 7.70
N GLN A 110 26.76 25.82 8.37
CA GLN A 110 28.07 25.68 7.74
C GLN A 110 28.79 24.42 8.22
N PHE A 111 29.48 23.74 7.31
CA PHE A 111 30.41 22.65 7.61
C PHE A 111 31.87 23.14 7.53
N GLU A 112 32.68 22.81 8.54
CA GLU A 112 34.12 23.14 8.60
C GLU A 112 34.87 22.57 7.38
N ASN A 113 34.53 21.34 6.96
CA ASN A 113 35.04 20.69 5.76
C ASN A 113 33.88 20.16 4.90
N LYS A 114 34.03 20.20 3.57
CA LYS A 114 32.97 19.81 2.62
C LYS A 114 32.40 18.40 2.88
N ALA A 115 31.09 18.31 3.10
CA ALA A 115 30.46 17.15 3.74
C ALA A 115 29.13 16.70 3.09
N ASN A 116 28.78 15.44 3.35
CA ASN A 116 27.46 14.86 3.15
C ASN A 116 26.65 14.98 4.45
N LEU A 117 25.53 15.70 4.44
CA LEU A 117 24.60 15.78 5.58
C LEU A 117 23.53 14.68 5.47
N PHE A 118 23.21 14.02 6.59
CA PHE A 118 22.08 13.10 6.74
C PHE A 118 21.27 13.50 7.98
N TRP A 119 20.13 14.14 7.77
CA TRP A 119 19.25 14.67 8.81
C TRP A 119 18.00 13.82 9.00
N VAL A 120 17.67 13.53 10.26
CA VAL A 120 16.60 12.61 10.63
C VAL A 120 15.74 13.28 11.71
N SER A 121 14.51 13.67 11.38
CA SER A 121 13.59 14.40 12.27
C SER A 121 12.15 13.87 12.13
N PRO A 122 11.73 12.91 12.98
CA PRO A 122 10.50 12.13 12.76
C PRO A 122 9.21 12.95 12.83
N TYR A 123 9.24 13.99 13.65
CA TYR A 123 8.12 14.91 13.92
C TYR A 123 8.11 16.12 12.98
N GLY A 124 8.75 15.99 11.81
CA GLY A 124 8.75 17.00 10.75
C GLY A 124 9.93 17.95 10.79
N LEU A 125 10.09 18.68 9.68
CA LEU A 125 11.24 19.54 9.42
C LEU A 125 10.82 20.72 8.54
N LYS A 126 11.08 21.95 9.01
CA LYS A 126 10.81 23.18 8.27
C LYS A 126 12.11 23.87 7.87
N ILE A 127 12.26 24.19 6.58
CA ILE A 127 13.35 24.98 6.04
C ILE A 127 12.76 26.28 5.46
N GLU A 128 12.91 27.37 6.19
CA GLU A 128 12.27 28.65 5.93
C GLU A 128 13.27 29.69 5.39
N LYS A 129 12.76 30.83 4.91
CA LYS A 129 13.56 31.94 4.38
C LYS A 129 14.70 32.33 5.34
N GLY A 130 15.93 32.32 4.83
CA GLY A 130 17.16 32.58 5.59
C GLY A 130 17.99 31.33 5.88
N ALA A 131 17.44 30.14 5.69
CA ALA A 131 18.22 28.90 5.64
C ALA A 131 19.19 28.90 4.45
N ASN A 132 20.41 28.44 4.68
CA ASN A 132 21.42 28.16 3.64
C ASN A 132 22.35 27.05 4.15
N PHE A 133 23.03 26.33 3.24
CA PHE A 133 23.93 25.24 3.58
C PHE A 133 25.30 25.44 2.92
N VAL A 134 26.30 25.81 3.72
CA VAL A 134 27.66 26.14 3.25
C VAL A 134 28.58 24.93 3.37
N ASN A 135 29.39 24.67 2.34
CA ASN A 135 30.23 23.47 2.19
C ASN A 135 29.45 22.14 2.09
N ALA A 136 28.22 22.18 1.56
CA ALA A 136 27.38 21.00 1.37
C ALA A 136 27.65 20.27 0.03
N LYS A 137 28.22 19.07 0.09
CA LYS A 137 28.35 18.17 -1.08
C LYS A 137 27.03 17.50 -1.41
N ASN A 138 26.40 16.90 -0.39
CA ASN A 138 25.12 16.23 -0.48
C ASN A 138 24.26 16.60 0.73
N LEU A 139 22.99 16.92 0.52
CA LEU A 139 22.03 17.20 1.60
C LEU A 139 20.90 16.19 1.56
N ASN A 140 20.73 15.46 2.66
CA ASN A 140 19.79 14.36 2.76
C ASN A 140 18.91 14.56 4.00
N PHE A 141 17.60 14.69 3.84
CA PHE A 141 16.63 14.93 4.93
C PHE A 141 15.51 13.89 4.92
N SER A 142 15.16 13.32 6.08
CA SER A 142 14.02 12.41 6.20
C SER A 142 13.22 12.57 7.50
N THR A 143 11.91 12.28 7.44
CA THR A 143 11.02 12.09 8.61
C THR A 143 10.90 10.62 9.05
N SER A 144 11.75 9.73 8.53
CA SER A 144 12.06 8.44 9.17
C SER A 144 12.57 8.66 10.61
N ASP A 145 12.44 7.66 11.48
CA ASP A 145 13.16 7.62 12.77
C ASP A 145 14.53 6.94 12.69
N SER A 146 14.88 6.42 11.52
CA SER A 146 15.98 5.47 11.34
C SER A 146 16.74 5.62 10.01
N LEU A 147 18.04 5.35 10.04
CA LEU A 147 18.94 5.23 8.87
C LEU A 147 19.49 3.80 8.76
N ARG A 148 19.70 3.33 7.53
CA ARG A 148 20.30 2.04 7.21
C ARG A 148 21.80 2.17 6.99
N PHE A 149 22.54 1.23 7.55
CA PHE A 149 23.96 0.99 7.30
C PHE A 149 24.15 -0.48 6.89
N SER A 150 25.35 -0.89 6.50
CA SER A 150 25.61 -2.29 6.15
C SER A 150 25.40 -3.18 7.38
N GLY A 151 24.42 -4.09 7.31
CA GLY A 151 24.00 -4.97 8.41
C GLY A 151 23.20 -4.32 9.55
N ASN A 152 23.25 -2.99 9.72
CA ASN A 152 22.77 -2.28 10.90
C ASN A 152 21.73 -1.18 10.59
N ILE A 153 20.93 -0.80 11.60
CA ILE A 153 19.94 0.30 11.51
C ILE A 153 20.15 1.24 12.70
N PHE A 154 20.49 2.49 12.43
CA PHE A 154 20.59 3.57 13.41
C PHE A 154 19.19 4.14 13.66
N ASN A 155 18.84 4.40 14.91
CA ASN A 155 17.54 4.93 15.32
C ASN A 155 17.70 6.16 16.24
N VAL A 156 17.07 7.28 15.87
CA VAL A 156 17.19 8.58 16.54
C VAL A 156 16.78 8.52 18.02
N PHE A 157 15.82 7.66 18.39
CA PHE A 157 15.37 7.55 19.77
C PHE A 157 16.23 6.60 20.62
N LYS A 158 16.71 5.49 20.03
CA LYS A 158 17.31 4.38 20.78
C LYS A 158 18.84 4.41 20.89
N ASP A 159 19.54 4.92 19.87
CA ASP A 159 21.00 4.73 19.80
C ASP A 159 21.80 5.84 20.47
N ASN A 160 22.83 5.43 21.21
CA ASN A 160 23.73 6.27 21.98
C ASN A 160 25.20 6.00 21.58
N LYS A 161 26.14 6.77 22.13
CA LYS A 161 27.59 6.65 21.87
C LYS A 161 28.21 5.24 21.96
N TYR A 162 27.60 4.29 22.67
CA TYR A 162 28.10 2.92 22.79
C TYR A 162 27.72 2.06 21.57
N HIS A 163 26.53 2.23 21.02
CA HIS A 163 26.06 1.49 19.83
C HIS A 163 26.71 2.05 18.55
N LEU A 164 26.99 3.36 18.53
CA LEU A 164 27.43 4.10 17.34
C LEU A 164 28.77 3.65 16.71
N LYS A 165 29.50 2.72 17.33
CA LYS A 165 30.70 2.10 16.75
C LYS A 165 30.40 1.30 15.48
N ASP A 166 29.28 0.59 15.43
CA ASP A 166 29.01 -0.42 14.39
C ASP A 166 28.42 0.18 13.09
N PHE A 167 28.39 1.51 12.99
CA PHE A 167 27.82 2.27 11.89
C PHE A 167 28.92 2.99 11.08
N SER A 168 29.84 2.19 10.53
CA SER A 168 31.05 2.67 9.82
C SER A 168 30.89 2.81 8.30
N SER A 169 29.89 2.15 7.71
CA SER A 169 29.60 2.19 6.26
C SER A 169 29.00 3.53 5.83
N GLU A 170 28.78 3.71 4.52
CA GLU A 170 27.88 4.78 4.07
C GLU A 170 26.46 4.56 4.63
N PRO A 171 25.75 5.64 5.02
CA PRO A 171 24.33 5.60 5.36
C PRO A 171 23.43 5.59 4.11
N SER A 172 22.22 5.08 4.27
CA SER A 172 21.12 5.15 3.30
C SER A 172 19.77 5.24 4.03
N PHE A 173 18.72 5.72 3.35
CA PHE A 173 17.37 5.75 3.93
C PHE A 173 16.67 4.39 3.89
N ILE A 174 15.53 4.30 4.59
CA ILE A 174 14.75 3.08 4.74
C ILE A 174 13.45 3.21 3.97
N ASN A 175 13.49 2.79 2.70
CA ASN A 175 12.34 2.71 1.79
C ASN A 175 11.36 1.57 2.14
N ASN A 176 11.04 1.45 3.42
CA ASN A 176 10.06 0.53 3.98
C ASN A 176 9.47 1.22 5.24
N PRO A 177 8.16 1.45 5.34
CA PRO A 177 7.56 2.13 6.48
C PRO A 177 7.57 1.25 7.75
N ILE A 178 8.70 1.22 8.47
CA ILE A 178 8.91 0.41 9.68
C ILE A 178 9.37 1.27 10.87
N SER A 179 8.52 2.23 11.24
CA SER A 179 8.29 2.58 12.63
C SER A 179 6.86 3.09 12.80
N LYS A 180 6.03 2.35 13.56
CA LYS A 180 4.69 2.83 13.95
C LYS A 180 4.87 3.83 15.10
N GLY A 181 5.05 5.09 14.75
CA GLY A 181 5.20 6.19 15.71
C GLY A 181 4.41 7.42 15.29
N ASN A 182 3.48 7.82 16.15
CA ASN A 182 2.97 9.18 16.35
C ASN A 182 2.61 10.04 15.12
N ASN A 183 1.29 10.11 14.87
CA ASN A 183 0.59 11.25 14.25
C ASN A 183 1.08 11.69 12.85
N TYR A 184 0.50 11.08 11.80
CA TYR A 184 0.78 11.33 10.38
C TYR A 184 0.75 12.81 9.96
N ASP A 185 0.03 13.68 10.69
CA ASP A 185 -0.03 15.12 10.41
C ASP A 185 1.25 15.90 10.81
N LEU A 186 2.17 15.29 11.57
CA LEU A 186 3.43 15.91 12.00
C LEU A 186 4.64 15.50 11.17
N SER A 187 4.66 14.31 10.55
CA SER A 187 5.74 13.87 9.67
C SER A 187 5.70 14.60 8.32
N LYS A 188 6.07 15.89 8.32
CA LYS A 188 6.05 16.76 7.14
C LYS A 188 7.40 17.45 6.96
N ILE A 189 7.88 17.48 5.72
CA ILE A 189 8.98 18.37 5.31
C ILE A 189 8.33 19.57 4.61
N GLU A 190 8.56 20.77 5.13
CA GLU A 190 8.09 22.01 4.51
C GLU A 190 9.28 22.91 4.17
N ILE A 191 9.40 23.30 2.91
CA ILE A 191 10.44 24.21 2.42
C ILE A 191 9.75 25.45 1.86
N SER A 192 10.05 26.65 2.39
CA SER A 192 9.28 27.86 2.07
C SER A 192 10.14 29.12 1.96
N GLY A 193 10.02 29.81 0.82
CA GLY A 193 10.63 31.13 0.57
C GLY A 193 12.17 31.15 0.62
N THR A 194 12.85 30.04 0.31
CA THR A 194 14.29 29.89 0.55
C THR A 194 15.06 29.28 -0.63
N ASN A 195 16.39 29.41 -0.61
CA ASN A 195 17.29 28.90 -1.64
C ASN A 195 18.25 27.87 -1.02
N ILE A 196 18.26 26.64 -1.52
CA ILE A 196 19.16 25.57 -1.07
C ILE A 196 20.05 25.14 -2.22
N VAL A 197 21.36 25.06 -1.96
CA VAL A 197 22.36 24.57 -2.90
C VAL A 197 23.15 23.43 -2.25
N ALA A 198 23.46 22.39 -3.03
CA ALA A 198 24.48 21.39 -2.73
C ALA A 198 25.30 21.12 -4.00
N ASP A 199 26.48 20.50 -3.89
CA ASP A 199 27.24 20.13 -5.09
C ASP A 199 26.48 19.09 -5.93
N GLU A 200 26.26 17.89 -5.39
CA GLU A 200 25.85 16.72 -6.17
C GLU A 200 24.39 16.34 -5.94
N LYS A 201 23.95 16.18 -4.69
CA LYS A 201 22.62 15.62 -4.36
C LYS A 201 21.83 16.45 -3.35
N LEU A 202 20.55 16.64 -3.67
CA LEU A 202 19.50 17.04 -2.74
C LEU A 202 18.50 15.89 -2.61
N TYR A 203 18.27 15.37 -1.40
CA TYR A 203 17.33 14.29 -1.14
C TYR A 203 16.39 14.64 0.01
N PHE A 204 15.08 14.55 -0.23
CA PHE A 204 14.02 14.81 0.75
C PHE A 204 13.03 13.65 0.77
N ASP A 205 12.76 13.11 1.97
CA ASP A 205 11.93 11.92 2.14
C ASP A 205 10.95 12.04 3.32
N SER A 206 9.68 11.74 3.11
CA SER A 206 8.69 11.67 4.18
C SER A 206 7.81 10.41 4.06
N PRO A 207 8.32 9.22 4.44
CA PRO A 207 7.71 7.92 4.06
C PRO A 207 6.25 7.77 4.49
N ASN A 208 5.89 8.40 5.61
CA ASN A 208 4.56 8.30 6.21
C ASN A 208 3.68 9.56 5.98
N GLY A 209 4.23 10.66 5.47
CA GLY A 209 3.57 11.97 5.41
C GLY A 209 3.87 12.75 4.14
N SER A 210 4.16 14.05 4.22
CA SER A 210 4.26 14.89 3.02
C SER A 210 5.51 15.74 2.91
N VAL A 211 6.02 15.90 1.68
CA VAL A 211 6.99 16.96 1.34
C VAL A 211 6.26 18.07 0.59
N LYS A 212 6.39 19.31 1.08
CA LYS A 212 5.82 20.52 0.48
C LYS A 212 6.94 21.52 0.22
N ILE A 213 7.09 21.96 -1.02
CA ILE A 213 8.06 22.97 -1.43
C ILE A 213 7.28 24.14 -2.02
N ASP A 214 7.54 25.35 -1.52
CA ASP A 214 6.69 26.52 -1.71
C ASP A 214 7.56 27.76 -1.97
N ASN A 215 7.42 28.39 -3.14
CA ASN A 215 8.16 29.59 -3.55
C ASN A 215 9.68 29.53 -3.23
N SER A 216 10.32 28.39 -3.48
CA SER A 216 11.71 28.10 -3.09
C SER A 216 12.55 27.61 -4.26
N LYS A 217 13.87 27.86 -4.25
CA LYS A 217 14.80 27.36 -5.27
C LYS A 217 15.73 26.29 -4.71
N LEU A 218 15.64 25.07 -5.25
CA LEU A 218 16.55 23.97 -4.94
C LEU A 218 17.50 23.78 -6.14
N LYS A 219 18.81 23.79 -5.91
CA LYS A 219 19.81 23.62 -6.97
C LYS A 219 20.94 22.65 -6.60
N THR A 220 21.40 21.85 -7.56
CA THR A 220 22.73 21.21 -7.53
C THR A 220 23.75 22.02 -8.34
N SER A 221 25.00 22.09 -7.90
CA SER A 221 26.08 22.83 -8.58
C SER A 221 27.11 21.96 -9.31
N SER A 222 26.96 20.64 -9.32
CA SER A 222 27.80 19.73 -10.11
C SER A 222 27.66 19.98 -11.61
N ILE A 223 28.80 20.04 -12.30
CA ILE A 223 28.87 20.24 -13.76
C ILE A 223 28.41 19.01 -14.57
N ASN A 224 28.35 17.84 -13.93
CA ASN A 224 27.84 16.58 -14.48
C ASN A 224 26.96 15.88 -13.43
N ASN A 225 25.84 15.30 -13.83
CA ASN A 225 25.05 14.32 -13.07
C ASN A 225 24.65 14.76 -11.64
N GLY A 226 24.11 15.99 -11.49
CA GLY A 226 23.41 16.38 -10.27
C GLY A 226 22.11 15.58 -10.07
N GLU A 227 21.65 15.45 -8.82
CA GLU A 227 20.39 14.76 -8.47
C GLU A 227 19.54 15.57 -7.48
N ILE A 228 18.25 15.76 -7.78
CA ILE A 228 17.24 16.23 -6.81
C ILE A 228 16.13 15.19 -6.70
N THR A 229 16.05 14.50 -5.56
CA THR A 229 15.04 13.45 -5.32
C THR A 229 14.13 13.83 -4.15
N ILE A 230 12.82 13.82 -4.39
CA ILE A 230 11.78 14.26 -3.45
C ILE A 230 10.72 13.17 -3.35
N THR A 231 10.57 12.57 -2.18
CA THR A 231 9.70 11.39 -1.95
C THR A 231 8.89 11.50 -0.66
N GLY A 232 7.84 10.70 -0.57
CA GLY A 232 6.98 10.59 0.61
C GLY A 232 5.58 10.13 0.24
N LYS A 233 4.68 10.00 1.22
CA LYS A 233 3.29 9.58 0.95
C LYS A 233 2.53 10.58 0.06
N ASN A 234 2.83 11.88 0.19
CA ASN A 234 2.35 12.92 -0.75
C ASN A 234 3.46 13.95 -1.03
N VAL A 235 3.55 14.46 -2.26
CA VAL A 235 4.50 15.52 -2.66
C VAL A 235 3.76 16.70 -3.31
N PHE A 236 4.16 17.92 -2.95
CA PHE A 236 3.57 19.17 -3.46
C PHE A 236 4.66 20.18 -3.81
N LEU A 237 4.74 20.61 -5.08
CA LEU A 237 5.51 21.78 -5.52
C LEU A 237 4.53 22.94 -5.79
N LYS A 238 4.74 24.06 -5.10
CA LYS A 238 3.79 25.18 -5.04
C LYS A 238 4.40 26.54 -5.36
N GLY A 239 3.59 27.44 -5.89
CA GLY A 239 4.00 28.81 -6.23
C GLY A 239 5.21 28.84 -7.17
N ASN A 240 6.07 29.85 -7.03
CA ASN A 240 7.24 30.08 -7.87
C ASN A 240 8.42 29.15 -7.52
N THR A 241 8.17 27.87 -7.27
CA THR A 241 9.20 26.88 -6.90
C THR A 241 10.07 26.51 -8.10
N HIS A 242 11.39 26.50 -7.94
CA HIS A 242 12.35 26.18 -8.99
C HIS A 242 13.25 25.02 -8.55
N LEU A 243 13.19 23.89 -9.25
CA LEU A 243 14.13 22.77 -9.06
C LEU A 243 15.12 22.78 -10.24
N VAL A 244 16.41 22.88 -9.96
CA VAL A 244 17.43 23.11 -10.99
C VAL A 244 18.61 22.14 -10.82
N SER A 245 18.75 21.22 -11.76
CA SER A 245 19.85 20.25 -11.81
C SER A 245 20.58 20.30 -13.16
N SER A 246 20.67 21.50 -13.76
CA SER A 246 21.32 21.73 -15.04
C SER A 246 22.86 21.67 -14.97
N GLY A 247 23.48 21.13 -16.03
CA GLY A 247 24.93 20.85 -16.11
C GLY A 247 25.62 21.45 -17.34
N GLU A 248 26.93 21.22 -17.49
CA GLU A 248 27.69 21.72 -18.65
C GLU A 248 27.63 20.73 -19.82
N LYS A 249 27.93 19.45 -19.59
CA LYS A 249 27.96 18.39 -20.61
C LYS A 249 26.82 17.38 -20.52
N VAL A 250 26.26 17.18 -19.34
CA VAL A 250 25.16 16.23 -19.11
C VAL A 250 24.20 16.84 -18.10
N GLY A 251 22.92 16.88 -18.43
CA GLY A 251 21.86 17.31 -17.53
C GLY A 251 21.66 16.33 -16.36
N GLY A 252 21.23 16.84 -15.22
CA GLY A 252 21.01 16.01 -14.03
C GLY A 252 19.67 15.26 -14.01
N LEU A 253 19.36 14.69 -12.85
CA LEU A 253 18.21 13.83 -12.61
C LEU A 253 17.30 14.47 -11.53
N ILE A 254 16.04 14.75 -11.87
CA ILE A 254 15.05 15.23 -10.89
C ILE A 254 13.92 14.21 -10.78
N GLN A 255 13.74 13.64 -9.59
CA GLN A 255 12.79 12.57 -9.30
C GLN A 255 11.79 13.00 -8.22
N ILE A 256 10.51 13.03 -8.53
CA ILE A 256 9.46 13.60 -7.69
C ILE A 256 8.34 12.55 -7.51
N GLY A 257 8.32 11.91 -6.35
CA GLY A 257 7.32 10.90 -5.97
C GLY A 257 7.52 9.50 -6.57
N GLY A 258 8.65 9.24 -7.20
CA GLY A 258 9.02 7.93 -7.78
C GLY A 258 10.31 8.02 -8.61
N SER A 259 10.70 6.91 -9.23
CA SER A 259 11.88 6.80 -10.12
C SER A 259 11.46 6.33 -11.51
N TRP A 260 12.32 6.51 -12.51
CA TRP A 260 12.03 6.17 -13.92
C TRP A 260 11.47 4.76 -14.03
N GLN A 261 10.21 4.62 -14.46
CA GLN A 261 9.48 3.35 -14.55
C GLN A 261 9.56 2.46 -13.29
N ASN A 262 9.64 3.07 -12.10
CA ASN A 262 9.85 2.37 -10.82
C ASN A 262 11.12 1.47 -10.76
N SER A 263 12.07 1.67 -11.66
CA SER A 263 13.30 0.86 -11.78
C SER A 263 14.13 0.87 -10.50
N ASN A 264 14.25 2.04 -9.85
CA ASN A 264 15.00 2.20 -8.62
C ASN A 264 14.12 1.93 -7.39
N LYS A 265 14.11 0.67 -6.96
CA LYS A 265 13.45 0.17 -5.73
C LYS A 265 14.00 0.77 -4.41
N GLN A 266 14.94 1.73 -4.49
CA GLN A 266 15.34 2.59 -3.37
C GLN A 266 14.70 3.99 -3.39
N ILE A 267 13.75 4.27 -4.28
CA ILE A 267 12.95 5.50 -4.30
C ILE A 267 11.51 5.13 -3.90
N SER A 268 11.01 5.69 -2.81
CA SER A 268 9.66 5.40 -2.32
C SER A 268 8.59 6.11 -3.16
N GLN A 269 7.65 5.35 -3.73
CA GLN A 269 6.56 5.90 -4.55
C GLN A 269 5.53 6.67 -3.71
N SER A 270 5.05 7.80 -4.24
CA SER A 270 4.01 8.63 -3.63
C SER A 270 2.60 8.13 -3.93
N ASN A 271 1.65 8.32 -3.01
CA ASN A 271 0.23 8.17 -3.34
C ASN A 271 -0.31 9.39 -4.11
N LYS A 272 0.38 10.54 -4.04
CA LYS A 272 -0.10 11.79 -4.65
C LYS A 272 1.04 12.75 -4.89
N THR A 273 1.18 13.21 -6.12
CA THR A 273 2.20 14.18 -6.54
C THR A 273 1.53 15.32 -7.29
N ILE A 274 1.71 16.55 -6.82
CA ILE A 274 1.15 17.75 -7.45
C ILE A 274 2.26 18.77 -7.71
N VAL A 275 2.34 19.24 -8.95
CA VAL A 275 3.20 20.33 -9.40
C VAL A 275 2.32 21.45 -9.96
N GLU A 276 2.33 22.62 -9.31
CA GLU A 276 1.51 23.78 -9.69
C GLU A 276 2.06 24.57 -10.89
N ASP A 277 1.24 25.47 -11.43
CA ASP A 277 1.40 26.19 -12.70
C ASP A 277 2.66 27.07 -12.79
N LYS A 278 3.14 27.56 -11.64
CA LYS A 278 4.32 28.44 -11.54
C LYS A 278 5.59 27.70 -11.11
N ALA A 279 5.53 26.38 -10.94
CA ALA A 279 6.71 25.58 -10.66
C ALA A 279 7.52 25.36 -11.93
N VAL A 280 8.85 25.44 -11.83
CA VAL A 280 9.80 25.19 -12.92
C VAL A 280 10.75 24.08 -12.50
N ILE A 281 10.96 23.10 -13.38
CA ILE A 281 11.89 22.00 -13.19
C ILE A 281 12.84 21.99 -14.38
N ASP A 282 14.12 22.24 -14.15
CA ASP A 282 15.15 22.39 -15.18
C ASP A 282 16.31 21.42 -14.95
N VAL A 283 16.54 20.55 -15.94
CA VAL A 283 17.67 19.61 -16.01
C VAL A 283 18.46 19.78 -17.31
N SER A 284 18.35 20.94 -17.97
CA SER A 284 19.03 21.20 -19.23
C SER A 284 20.55 21.10 -19.12
N SER A 285 21.26 20.89 -20.22
CA SER A 285 22.70 21.13 -20.30
C SER A 285 23.04 22.19 -21.35
N LYS A 286 24.26 22.73 -21.26
CA LYS A 286 24.71 23.77 -22.21
C LYS A 286 25.29 23.18 -23.49
N ASN A 287 26.14 22.15 -23.38
CA ASN A 287 27.06 21.69 -24.43
C ASN A 287 27.12 20.15 -24.49
N GLY A 288 25.96 19.49 -24.36
CA GLY A 288 25.82 18.04 -24.41
C GLY A 288 24.39 17.63 -24.12
N ASP A 289 24.16 16.51 -23.44
CA ASP A 289 22.83 15.89 -23.43
C ASP A 289 21.91 16.47 -22.35
N GLY A 290 20.61 16.58 -22.65
CA GLY A 290 19.58 16.98 -21.69
C GLY A 290 19.37 15.90 -20.61
N GLY A 291 19.02 16.34 -19.39
CA GLY A 291 18.81 15.45 -18.25
C GLY A 291 17.46 14.73 -18.21
N ILE A 292 17.13 14.18 -17.05
CA ILE A 292 15.93 13.36 -16.84
C ILE A 292 15.03 13.99 -15.76
N ILE A 293 13.73 14.12 -16.06
CA ILE A 293 12.69 14.52 -15.09
C ILE A 293 11.71 13.36 -14.92
N VAL A 294 11.41 12.97 -13.68
CA VAL A 294 10.39 11.98 -13.34
C VAL A 294 9.39 12.59 -12.35
N ILE A 295 8.10 12.56 -12.67
CA ILE A 295 7.02 13.03 -11.80
C ILE A 295 5.97 11.93 -11.67
N TRP A 296 5.93 11.29 -10.50
CA TRP A 296 5.38 9.95 -10.35
C TRP A 296 4.44 9.85 -9.14
N SER A 297 3.42 9.00 -9.23
CA SER A 297 2.71 8.40 -8.09
C SER A 297 2.41 6.93 -8.39
N ASP A 298 2.23 6.10 -7.37
CA ASP A 298 2.07 4.65 -7.51
C ASP A 298 0.93 4.27 -8.48
N ILE A 299 1.29 3.65 -9.61
CA ILE A 299 0.38 3.18 -10.66
C ILE A 299 -0.49 2.00 -10.20
N ASN A 300 -0.03 1.21 -9.23
CA ASN A 300 -0.79 0.07 -8.68
C ASN A 300 -1.89 0.54 -7.73
N ASN A 301 -1.72 1.72 -7.13
CA ASN A 301 -2.73 2.36 -6.30
C ASN A 301 -3.74 3.06 -7.20
N LYS A 302 -4.91 2.46 -7.46
CA LYS A 302 -5.98 3.06 -8.28
C LYS A 302 -6.53 4.42 -7.76
N LYS A 303 -6.14 4.88 -6.57
CA LYS A 303 -6.41 6.23 -6.03
C LYS A 303 -5.19 7.16 -6.08
N GLY A 304 -4.08 6.69 -6.65
CA GLY A 304 -2.87 7.43 -6.93
C GLY A 304 -3.13 8.56 -7.91
N LEU A 305 -2.59 9.75 -7.63
CA LEU A 305 -2.83 10.95 -8.44
C LEU A 305 -1.54 11.72 -8.72
N THR A 306 -1.15 11.77 -9.98
CA THR A 306 -0.11 12.66 -10.49
C THR A 306 -0.77 13.81 -11.23
N ARG A 307 -0.54 15.05 -10.78
CA ARG A 307 -0.98 16.28 -11.47
C ARG A 307 0.21 17.17 -11.75
N VAL A 308 0.38 17.59 -13.00
CA VAL A 308 1.50 18.43 -13.43
C VAL A 308 1.00 19.60 -14.27
N LYS A 309 1.26 20.82 -13.80
CA LYS A 309 0.95 22.08 -14.49
C LYS A 309 2.15 23.00 -14.71
N GLY A 310 3.29 22.66 -14.11
CA GLY A 310 4.50 23.45 -14.18
C GLY A 310 5.19 23.39 -15.54
N THR A 311 6.30 24.12 -15.64
CA THR A 311 7.19 24.09 -16.80
C THR A 311 8.32 23.09 -16.56
N LEU A 312 8.44 22.09 -17.41
CA LEU A 312 9.52 21.09 -17.38
C LEU A 312 10.49 21.34 -18.53
N ILE A 313 11.79 21.37 -18.22
CA ILE A 313 12.84 21.80 -19.15
C ILE A 313 13.98 20.79 -19.13
N SER A 314 14.24 20.17 -20.28
CA SER A 314 15.38 19.28 -20.51
C SER A 314 15.98 19.53 -21.91
N ASN A 315 16.52 20.74 -22.09
CA ASN A 315 17.17 21.13 -23.33
C ASN A 315 18.63 20.65 -23.37
N GLY A 316 19.17 20.45 -24.56
CA GLY A 316 20.59 20.13 -24.77
C GLY A 316 21.00 20.20 -26.24
N ASN A 317 22.16 19.63 -26.54
CA ASN A 317 22.58 19.27 -27.89
C ASN A 317 21.69 18.12 -28.41
N LYS A 318 21.66 17.00 -27.67
CA LYS A 318 20.52 16.07 -27.64
C LYS A 318 19.51 16.55 -26.60
N ALA A 319 18.22 16.49 -26.92
CA ALA A 319 17.18 16.73 -25.93
C ALA A 319 17.08 15.57 -24.93
N GLY A 320 16.68 15.83 -23.69
CA GLY A 320 16.60 14.81 -22.64
C GLY A 320 15.25 14.07 -22.58
N SER A 321 14.98 13.46 -21.42
CA SER A 321 13.77 12.65 -21.19
C SER A 321 12.92 13.16 -20.02
N ILE A 322 11.60 13.02 -20.16
CA ILE A 322 10.61 13.41 -19.16
C ILE A 322 9.60 12.28 -18.98
N GLU A 323 9.29 11.91 -17.75
CA GLU A 323 8.25 10.94 -17.40
C GLU A 323 7.22 11.58 -16.47
N THR A 324 5.93 11.34 -16.77
CA THR A 324 4.81 11.73 -15.91
C THR A 324 3.83 10.56 -15.75
N SER A 325 3.82 9.92 -14.58
CA SER A 325 3.20 8.59 -14.40
C SER A 325 2.36 8.51 -13.13
N GLY A 326 1.38 7.63 -13.10
CA GLY A 326 0.51 7.39 -11.93
C GLY A 326 -0.94 7.10 -12.30
N ALA A 327 -1.60 6.28 -11.49
CA ALA A 327 -2.87 5.63 -11.86
C ALA A 327 -3.94 6.59 -12.39
N ASN A 328 -4.08 7.77 -11.76
CA ASN A 328 -4.83 8.90 -12.29
C ASN A 328 -3.82 9.99 -12.68
N LEU A 329 -3.70 10.28 -13.98
CA LEU A 329 -2.73 11.24 -14.52
C LEU A 329 -3.44 12.50 -15.08
N ASP A 330 -3.07 13.66 -14.55
CA ASP A 330 -3.61 14.97 -14.94
C ASP A 330 -2.48 15.92 -15.35
N VAL A 331 -2.10 15.85 -16.63
CA VAL A 331 -1.10 16.71 -17.27
C VAL A 331 -1.72 17.97 -17.89
N LYS A 332 -2.92 18.39 -17.45
CA LYS A 332 -3.59 19.57 -18.02
C LYS A 332 -2.81 20.85 -17.71
N ASP A 333 -2.52 21.63 -18.74
CA ASP A 333 -1.80 22.90 -18.70
C ASP A 333 -0.28 22.77 -18.43
N ILE A 334 0.29 21.54 -18.52
CA ILE A 334 1.74 21.31 -18.47
C ILE A 334 2.44 22.01 -19.65
N LYS A 335 3.66 22.52 -19.40
CA LYS A 335 4.52 23.15 -20.42
C LYS A 335 5.85 22.41 -20.50
N LEU A 336 6.28 22.09 -21.71
CA LEU A 336 7.44 21.24 -21.95
C LEU A 336 8.47 21.96 -22.85
N SER A 337 9.75 21.77 -22.56
CA SER A 337 10.86 22.30 -23.36
C SER A 337 11.96 21.24 -23.43
N LEU A 338 11.94 20.44 -24.50
CA LEU A 338 12.93 19.41 -24.81
C LEU A 338 13.63 19.76 -26.13
N LYS A 339 14.28 20.93 -26.16
CA LYS A 339 14.94 21.43 -27.37
C LYS A 339 16.30 20.78 -27.57
N ASN A 340 16.56 20.41 -28.80
CA ASN A 340 17.85 19.95 -29.29
C ASN A 340 18.61 21.08 -30.02
N LYS A 341 19.85 20.77 -30.41
CA LYS A 341 20.60 21.52 -31.43
C LYS A 341 21.05 20.61 -32.56
N ASP A 342 21.32 19.34 -32.25
CA ASP A 342 22.06 18.42 -33.13
C ASP A 342 21.12 17.48 -33.93
N GLY A 343 19.80 17.58 -33.69
CA GLY A 343 18.75 16.91 -34.47
C GLY A 343 18.00 15.78 -33.77
N ASP A 344 18.48 15.28 -32.63
CA ASP A 344 17.84 14.18 -31.89
C ASP A 344 16.65 14.66 -31.06
N GLU A 345 15.51 13.98 -31.16
CA GLU A 345 14.24 14.38 -30.55
C GLU A 345 14.11 13.93 -29.08
N GLY A 346 13.57 14.81 -28.23
CA GLY A 346 13.38 14.53 -26.80
C GLY A 346 12.18 13.63 -26.52
N LEU A 347 12.19 12.93 -25.39
CA LEU A 347 11.15 11.97 -24.99
C LEU A 347 10.24 12.51 -23.89
N TRP A 348 8.92 12.39 -24.07
CA TRP A 348 7.92 12.47 -23.01
C TRP A 348 7.15 11.15 -22.89
N LEU A 349 7.34 10.46 -21.76
CA LEU A 349 6.63 9.24 -21.38
C LEU A 349 5.47 9.56 -20.44
N LEU A 350 4.29 9.01 -20.74
CA LEU A 350 3.10 9.02 -19.88
C LEU A 350 2.72 7.58 -19.57
N ASP A 351 2.78 7.19 -18.29
CA ASP A 351 2.45 5.84 -17.79
C ASP A 351 1.32 5.91 -16.71
N PRO A 352 0.06 6.09 -17.14
CA PRO A 352 -1.14 5.95 -16.29
C PRO A 352 -1.75 4.54 -16.33
N PHE A 353 -2.75 4.31 -15.47
CA PHE A 353 -3.51 3.04 -15.46
C PHE A 353 -4.48 2.92 -16.66
N ASP A 354 -5.16 4.02 -16.99
CA ASP A 354 -5.93 4.21 -18.24
C ASP A 354 -5.63 5.64 -18.74
N PHE A 355 -5.72 5.92 -20.05
CA PHE A 355 -5.58 7.28 -20.56
C PHE A 355 -6.71 7.76 -21.46
N VAL A 356 -7.03 9.06 -21.34
CA VAL A 356 -8.09 9.72 -22.11
C VAL A 356 -7.60 11.02 -22.71
N ILE A 357 -7.33 11.00 -24.02
CA ILE A 357 -6.97 12.20 -24.78
C ILE A 357 -8.26 12.98 -25.07
N ASN A 358 -8.45 14.08 -24.35
CA ASN A 358 -9.66 14.90 -24.36
C ASN A 358 -9.32 16.36 -24.65
N LYS A 359 -10.33 17.25 -24.67
CA LYS A 359 -10.17 18.68 -25.01
C LYS A 359 -9.13 19.42 -24.17
N SER A 360 -8.78 18.90 -22.99
CA SER A 360 -7.85 19.54 -22.06
C SER A 360 -6.47 18.89 -22.02
N THR A 361 -6.36 17.57 -22.17
CA THR A 361 -5.06 16.86 -22.25
C THR A 361 -4.42 16.95 -23.62
N LYS A 362 -5.21 17.04 -24.70
CA LYS A 362 -4.67 17.11 -26.08
C LYS A 362 -3.76 18.32 -26.32
N ILE A 363 -4.00 19.45 -25.64
CA ILE A 363 -3.33 20.72 -25.93
C ILE A 363 -1.81 20.59 -25.73
N SER A 364 -1.38 20.10 -24.56
CA SER A 364 0.04 19.92 -24.25
C SER A 364 0.68 18.77 -25.05
N ILE A 365 -0.10 17.76 -25.44
CA ILE A 365 0.35 16.65 -26.31
C ILE A 365 0.61 17.17 -27.73
N GLU A 366 -0.32 17.94 -28.30
CA GLU A 366 -0.15 18.61 -29.59
C GLU A 366 1.00 19.62 -29.56
N GLU A 367 1.16 20.38 -28.48
CA GLU A 367 2.29 21.31 -28.33
C GLU A 367 3.63 20.57 -28.30
N ALA A 368 3.74 19.47 -27.56
CA ALA A 368 4.95 18.64 -27.53
C ALA A 368 5.29 18.06 -28.93
N LEU A 369 4.33 17.41 -29.59
CA LEU A 369 4.52 16.81 -30.91
C LEU A 369 4.86 17.84 -32.00
N ASN A 370 4.17 18.99 -32.02
CA ASN A 370 4.47 20.08 -32.95
C ASN A 370 5.85 20.73 -32.69
N ASN A 371 6.37 20.64 -31.46
CA ASN A 371 7.72 21.08 -31.09
C ASN A 371 8.83 20.03 -31.33
N GLY A 372 8.52 18.85 -31.89
CA GLY A 372 9.53 17.79 -32.12
C GLY A 372 9.87 16.94 -30.90
N THR A 373 8.94 16.83 -29.93
CA THR A 373 9.05 15.88 -28.82
C THR A 373 8.32 14.58 -29.19
N ASN A 374 8.98 13.44 -28.99
CA ASN A 374 8.36 12.13 -29.08
C ASN A 374 7.50 11.86 -27.84
N VAL A 375 6.23 11.54 -28.04
CA VAL A 375 5.26 11.31 -26.94
C VAL A 375 4.84 9.86 -26.92
N ILE A 376 5.19 9.15 -25.85
CA ILE A 376 4.78 7.77 -25.59
C ILE A 376 3.69 7.78 -24.51
N ILE A 377 2.51 7.25 -24.84
CA ILE A 377 1.43 7.00 -23.89
C ILE A 377 1.33 5.49 -23.75
N THR A 378 1.67 4.96 -22.58
CA THR A 378 1.59 3.54 -22.24
C THR A 378 0.61 3.32 -21.10
N THR A 379 -0.07 2.18 -21.09
CA THR A 379 -0.79 1.66 -19.91
C THR A 379 -0.28 0.27 -19.50
N SER A 380 0.65 -0.30 -20.28
CA SER A 380 1.22 -1.61 -20.03
C SER A 380 2.36 -1.54 -19.00
N ASN A 381 2.09 -2.08 -17.82
CA ASN A 381 3.03 -2.20 -16.68
C ASN A 381 4.28 -3.07 -16.98
N LYS A 382 4.40 -3.61 -18.20
CA LYS A 382 5.39 -4.60 -18.61
C LYS A 382 6.40 -4.07 -19.64
N LEU A 383 6.25 -2.83 -20.13
CA LEU A 383 7.15 -2.22 -21.12
C LEU A 383 8.29 -1.45 -20.44
N ASN A 384 9.47 -2.07 -20.27
CA ASN A 384 10.69 -1.33 -19.90
C ASN A 384 11.20 -0.53 -21.11
N PHE A 385 11.02 0.79 -21.10
CA PHE A 385 11.69 1.72 -22.00
C PHE A 385 13.07 2.06 -21.44
N ASP A 386 14.09 1.45 -22.04
CA ASP A 386 15.47 1.93 -21.87
C ASP A 386 15.61 3.32 -22.52
N LEU A 387 16.60 4.09 -22.08
CA LEU A 387 16.88 5.45 -22.54
C LEU A 387 17.68 5.46 -23.86
N SER A 388 17.54 4.40 -24.65
CA SER A 388 18.19 4.20 -25.96
C SER A 388 17.49 5.01 -27.07
N PRO A 389 18.15 5.26 -28.22
CA PRO A 389 17.56 5.97 -29.34
C PRO A 389 16.26 5.33 -29.86
N VAL A 390 15.38 6.17 -30.42
CA VAL A 390 14.06 5.80 -30.95
C VAL A 390 14.13 4.78 -32.10
N GLU A 391 15.27 4.71 -32.80
CA GLU A 391 15.50 3.85 -33.97
C GLU A 391 15.35 2.34 -33.65
N ASP A 392 15.55 1.91 -32.39
CA ASP A 392 15.35 0.52 -31.97
C ASP A 392 13.87 0.12 -31.72
N GLN A 393 12.91 1.05 -31.71
CA GLN A 393 11.55 0.77 -31.24
C GLN A 393 10.80 -0.28 -32.10
N ILE A 394 11.01 -0.34 -33.41
CA ILE A 394 10.41 -1.40 -34.25
C ILE A 394 11.05 -2.78 -33.99
N THR A 395 12.30 -2.82 -33.54
CA THR A 395 12.98 -4.08 -33.14
C THR A 395 12.51 -4.53 -31.76
N PHE A 396 12.23 -3.60 -30.84
CA PHE A 396 11.67 -3.85 -29.51
C PHE A 396 10.32 -4.58 -29.58
N PHE A 397 9.37 -4.09 -30.38
CA PHE A 397 8.04 -4.72 -30.49
C PHE A 397 8.02 -6.08 -31.20
N LYS A 398 9.05 -6.44 -32.00
CA LYS A 398 9.15 -7.78 -32.63
C LYS A 398 9.45 -8.91 -31.66
N ASN A 399 9.97 -8.61 -30.47
CA ASN A 399 10.47 -9.60 -29.50
C ASN A 399 9.61 -9.71 -28.23
N TYR A 400 8.42 -9.12 -28.23
CA TYR A 400 7.57 -8.99 -27.05
C TYR A 400 6.44 -10.04 -27.05
N SER A 401 6.17 -10.67 -25.90
CA SER A 401 5.18 -11.74 -25.75
C SER A 401 3.83 -11.27 -25.21
N ASP A 402 2.74 -11.79 -25.76
CA ASP A 402 1.36 -11.44 -25.40
C ASP A 402 0.85 -12.17 -24.14
N ASP A 403 1.50 -11.95 -23.00
CA ASP A 403 0.92 -12.27 -21.69
C ASP A 403 -0.06 -11.14 -21.30
N ARG A 404 -1.37 -11.34 -21.46
CA ARG A 404 -2.41 -10.38 -21.02
C ARG A 404 -2.75 -10.55 -19.54
N ASP A 405 -2.70 -9.47 -18.76
CA ASP A 405 -3.08 -9.45 -17.33
C ASP A 405 -4.26 -8.49 -17.04
N SER A 406 -5.47 -8.93 -17.42
CA SER A 406 -6.81 -8.41 -17.06
C SER A 406 -7.48 -7.36 -17.98
N GLU A 407 -8.80 -7.21 -17.81
CA GLU A 407 -9.72 -6.28 -18.50
C GLU A 407 -9.52 -4.80 -18.06
N ASP A 408 -8.30 -4.26 -18.02
CA ASP A 408 -7.96 -2.89 -17.61
C ASP A 408 -6.72 -2.42 -18.41
N GLY A 409 -6.59 -1.14 -18.79
CA GLY A 409 -5.42 -0.65 -19.54
C GLY A 409 -5.76 -0.01 -20.90
N ASP A 410 -6.80 0.83 -20.94
CA ASP A 410 -7.32 1.40 -22.19
C ASP A 410 -6.70 2.77 -22.53
N ILE A 411 -6.56 3.06 -23.83
CA ILE A 411 -6.31 4.43 -24.33
C ILE A 411 -7.50 4.90 -25.20
N LYS A 412 -8.15 6.00 -24.79
CA LYS A 412 -9.32 6.56 -25.47
C LYS A 412 -9.04 7.95 -26.06
N VAL A 413 -9.17 8.09 -27.38
CA VAL A 413 -9.01 9.37 -28.10
C VAL A 413 -10.39 9.99 -28.34
N LEU A 414 -10.74 10.97 -27.51
CA LEU A 414 -12.06 11.61 -27.47
C LEU A 414 -12.08 13.06 -28.01
N SER A 415 -10.93 13.57 -28.46
CA SER A 415 -10.81 14.88 -29.11
C SER A 415 -9.69 14.88 -30.15
N ASN A 416 -9.90 15.58 -31.26
CA ASN A 416 -8.97 15.56 -32.40
C ASN A 416 -7.55 15.99 -32.02
N ILE A 417 -6.54 15.23 -32.44
CA ILE A 417 -5.11 15.51 -32.25
C ILE A 417 -4.54 15.90 -33.61
N ASN A 418 -3.92 17.07 -33.74
CA ASN A 418 -3.26 17.49 -34.98
C ASN A 418 -1.82 17.96 -34.75
N PHE A 419 -0.88 17.15 -35.24
CA PHE A 419 0.56 17.44 -35.26
C PHE A 419 1.15 17.35 -36.67
N SER A 420 0.32 17.59 -37.70
CA SER A 420 0.70 17.57 -39.13
C SER A 420 1.89 18.46 -39.52
N LYS A 421 2.29 19.40 -38.67
CA LYS A 421 3.44 20.31 -38.87
C LYS A 421 4.66 19.96 -38.00
N GLY A 422 4.49 19.08 -37.01
CA GLY A 422 5.56 18.59 -36.12
C GLY A 422 6.40 17.50 -36.75
N GLN A 423 7.61 17.31 -36.22
CA GLN A 423 8.43 16.13 -36.52
C GLN A 423 8.18 14.99 -35.53
N GLY A 424 7.76 15.28 -34.29
CA GLY A 424 7.67 14.30 -33.22
C GLY A 424 6.63 13.20 -33.46
N THR A 425 6.98 11.99 -33.00
CA THR A 425 6.18 10.76 -33.10
C THR A 425 5.21 10.62 -31.93
N LEU A 426 4.02 10.09 -32.19
CA LEU A 426 3.07 9.68 -31.16
C LEU A 426 2.99 8.15 -31.09
N ASN A 427 3.27 7.58 -29.93
CA ASN A 427 3.08 6.15 -29.65
C ASN A 427 1.92 5.97 -28.66
N LEU A 428 0.92 5.17 -29.03
CA LEU A 428 -0.20 4.78 -28.18
C LEU A 428 -0.08 3.28 -27.90
N LEU A 429 0.14 2.90 -26.64
CA LEU A 429 0.51 1.56 -26.21
C LEU A 429 -0.44 1.08 -25.09
N ALA A 430 -1.57 0.49 -25.46
CA ALA A 430 -2.51 -0.10 -24.52
C ALA A 430 -2.02 -1.47 -24.02
N ASP A 431 -2.39 -1.84 -22.79
CA ASP A 431 -2.31 -3.24 -22.34
C ASP A 431 -3.48 -4.07 -22.91
N ASP A 432 -4.64 -3.42 -23.11
CA ASP A 432 -5.84 -4.00 -23.74
C ASP A 432 -6.25 -3.24 -25.03
N GLU A 433 -7.13 -2.23 -24.96
CA GLU A 433 -7.81 -1.67 -26.15
C GLU A 433 -7.46 -0.19 -26.46
N ILE A 434 -7.50 0.17 -27.75
CA ILE A 434 -7.42 1.57 -28.21
C ILE A 434 -8.70 2.00 -28.94
N GLU A 435 -9.38 3.02 -28.39
CA GLU A 435 -10.64 3.54 -28.91
C GLU A 435 -10.47 4.95 -29.51
N VAL A 436 -10.48 5.06 -30.84
CA VAL A 436 -10.34 6.33 -31.57
C VAL A 436 -11.71 6.88 -31.97
N LYS A 437 -12.29 7.73 -31.12
CA LYS A 437 -13.59 8.41 -31.35
C LYS A 437 -13.46 9.78 -32.03
N ALA A 438 -12.25 10.30 -32.17
CA ALA A 438 -11.95 11.62 -32.72
C ALA A 438 -10.66 11.58 -33.55
N ASP A 439 -10.48 12.52 -34.48
CA ASP A 439 -9.47 12.39 -35.54
C ASP A 439 -8.02 12.51 -35.05
N ILE A 440 -7.12 11.66 -35.55
CA ILE A 440 -5.67 11.76 -35.32
C ILE A 440 -5.01 12.17 -36.64
N VAL A 441 -4.23 13.25 -36.63
CA VAL A 441 -3.53 13.77 -37.81
C VAL A 441 -2.03 13.91 -37.50
N SER A 442 -1.22 12.97 -37.98
CA SER A 442 0.22 12.92 -37.73
C SER A 442 1.01 13.87 -38.62
N GLY A 443 2.17 14.29 -38.11
CA GLY A 443 3.27 14.82 -38.93
C GLY A 443 4.14 13.69 -39.54
N PRO A 444 5.24 14.06 -40.20
CA PRO A 444 6.23 13.13 -40.77
C PRO A 444 6.83 12.09 -39.79
N GLY A 445 6.90 12.34 -38.47
CA GLY A 445 7.36 11.33 -37.49
C GLY A 445 6.46 10.09 -37.42
N GLY A 446 5.21 10.20 -37.85
CA GLY A 446 4.27 9.07 -37.92
C GLY A 446 3.49 8.82 -36.62
N LEU A 447 2.92 7.62 -36.54
CA LEU A 447 2.02 7.18 -35.47
C LEU A 447 2.17 5.67 -35.25
N LEU A 448 2.44 5.26 -34.01
CA LEU A 448 2.49 3.86 -33.61
C LEU A 448 1.32 3.55 -32.66
N ILE A 449 0.63 2.44 -32.92
CA ILE A 449 -0.51 1.95 -32.16
C ILE A 449 -0.25 0.49 -31.78
N ARG A 450 -0.22 0.19 -30.48
CA ARG A 450 -0.26 -1.18 -29.95
C ARG A 450 -1.48 -1.33 -29.07
N ALA A 451 -2.32 -2.31 -29.40
CA ALA A 451 -3.58 -2.59 -28.71
C ALA A 451 -3.84 -4.11 -28.78
N PRO A 452 -3.37 -4.92 -27.82
CA PRO A 452 -3.54 -6.37 -27.85
C PRO A 452 -5.00 -6.82 -28.01
N GLY A 453 -5.94 -6.17 -27.31
CA GLY A 453 -7.39 -6.34 -27.44
C GLY A 453 -8.02 -5.64 -28.65
N GLY A 454 -7.23 -4.90 -29.42
CA GLY A 454 -7.61 -4.34 -30.72
C GLY A 454 -7.82 -2.83 -30.78
N ILE A 455 -7.94 -2.32 -32.01
CA ILE A 455 -8.32 -0.93 -32.29
C ILE A 455 -9.78 -0.85 -32.75
N LYS A 456 -10.55 0.08 -32.15
CA LYS A 456 -11.93 0.40 -32.56
C LYS A 456 -12.18 1.90 -32.65
N GLY A 457 -13.33 2.27 -33.22
CA GLY A 457 -13.83 3.65 -33.20
C GLY A 457 -14.29 4.18 -34.55
N LYS A 458 -14.40 5.50 -34.66
CA LYS A 458 -14.96 6.23 -35.81
C LYS A 458 -14.20 7.51 -36.19
N GLY A 459 -13.24 7.97 -35.40
CA GLY A 459 -12.36 9.08 -35.78
C GLY A 459 -11.42 8.66 -36.90
N SER A 460 -11.09 9.57 -37.81
CA SER A 460 -10.14 9.28 -38.90
C SER A 460 -8.69 9.25 -38.40
N ILE A 461 -7.83 8.50 -39.09
CA ILE A 461 -6.38 8.46 -38.85
C ILE A 461 -5.69 8.94 -40.13
N SER A 462 -5.11 10.13 -40.10
CA SER A 462 -4.42 10.77 -41.22
C SER A 462 -2.91 10.80 -40.99
N ILE A 463 -2.14 10.08 -41.81
CA ILE A 463 -0.68 9.98 -41.72
C ILE A 463 -0.04 10.96 -42.70
N ASN A 464 0.63 11.99 -42.17
CA ASN A 464 1.22 13.12 -42.91
C ASN A 464 0.42 13.55 -44.17
N PRO A 465 -0.77 14.16 -44.02
CA PRO A 465 -1.60 14.55 -45.17
C PRO A 465 -1.05 15.76 -45.98
N LEU A 466 0.13 16.30 -45.64
CA LEU A 466 0.70 17.44 -46.34
C LEU A 466 1.42 17.01 -47.62
N LYS A 467 1.00 17.56 -48.77
CA LYS A 467 1.56 17.31 -50.11
C LYS A 467 2.97 17.89 -50.34
N LYS A 468 3.86 17.84 -49.36
CA LYS A 468 5.31 18.01 -49.61
C LYS A 468 5.91 16.63 -49.80
N GLU A 469 6.50 16.41 -50.97
CA GLU A 469 7.38 15.27 -51.19
C GLU A 469 8.58 15.40 -50.24
N PHE A 470 8.56 14.60 -49.18
CA PHE A 470 9.76 14.37 -48.36
C PHE A 470 10.67 13.50 -49.23
N ILE A 471 11.80 14.08 -49.66
CA ILE A 471 12.79 13.35 -50.45
C ILE A 471 13.39 12.28 -49.53
N GLU A 472 13.08 11.01 -49.79
CA GLU A 472 13.73 9.89 -49.12
C GLU A 472 15.24 9.98 -49.40
N ASN A 473 16.03 10.11 -48.34
CA ASN A 473 17.48 10.16 -48.45
C ASN A 473 17.97 8.71 -48.49
N GLU A 474 18.00 8.12 -49.71
CA GLU A 474 18.12 6.67 -49.98
C GLU A 474 19.28 5.94 -49.25
N ASN A 475 20.26 6.69 -48.75
CA ASN A 475 21.41 6.20 -48.00
C ASN A 475 21.13 5.86 -46.51
N ASN A 476 19.91 6.03 -45.99
CA ASN A 476 19.53 5.53 -44.66
C ASN A 476 18.06 5.05 -44.63
N PRO A 477 17.79 3.74 -44.78
CA PRO A 477 16.43 3.18 -44.76
C PRO A 477 15.77 3.16 -43.37
N ASP A 478 16.54 3.37 -42.30
CA ASP A 478 16.08 3.17 -40.92
C ASP A 478 15.45 4.43 -40.30
N LYS A 479 15.54 5.60 -40.96
CA LYS A 479 14.79 6.80 -40.55
C LYS A 479 13.31 6.74 -40.98
N LEU A 480 12.56 6.00 -40.18
CA LEU A 480 11.13 5.72 -40.23
C LEU A 480 10.24 6.98 -40.18
N SER A 481 10.19 7.71 -41.28
CA SER A 481 9.20 8.79 -41.48
C SER A 481 8.01 8.30 -42.31
N ASN A 482 6.82 8.84 -42.02
CA ASN A 482 5.54 8.55 -42.70
C ASN A 482 5.01 7.12 -42.57
N PHE A 483 5.01 6.53 -41.37
CA PHE A 483 4.40 5.22 -41.13
C PHE A 483 3.23 5.23 -40.14
N LEU A 484 2.36 4.23 -40.30
CA LEU A 484 1.42 3.76 -39.29
C LEU A 484 1.74 2.29 -38.99
N LEU A 485 2.08 1.99 -37.74
CA LEU A 485 2.21 0.61 -37.25
C LEU A 485 1.03 0.30 -36.33
N ILE A 486 0.32 -0.79 -36.62
CA ILE A 486 -0.73 -1.34 -35.76
C ILE A 486 -0.31 -2.74 -35.33
N ASP A 487 -0.19 -2.95 -34.02
CA ASP A 487 0.08 -4.24 -33.40
C ASP A 487 -1.11 -4.65 -32.52
N GLN A 488 -1.78 -5.77 -32.88
CA GLN A 488 -2.95 -6.30 -32.15
C GLN A 488 -3.02 -7.82 -32.23
N SER A 489 -3.52 -8.44 -31.17
CA SER A 489 -3.52 -9.90 -31.00
C SER A 489 -4.93 -10.50 -31.19
N ASP A 490 -5.97 -9.76 -30.83
CA ASP A 490 -7.38 -10.10 -31.07
C ASP A 490 -7.95 -9.46 -32.35
N ASP A 491 -9.02 -10.07 -32.88
CA ASP A 491 -9.81 -9.55 -34.01
C ASP A 491 -10.56 -8.27 -33.62
N SER A 492 -10.50 -7.22 -34.44
CA SER A 492 -11.18 -5.95 -34.12
C SER A 492 -11.79 -5.26 -35.35
N GLN A 493 -12.79 -4.41 -35.13
CA GLN A 493 -13.44 -3.64 -36.21
C GLN A 493 -13.22 -2.13 -36.02
N PHE A 494 -12.52 -1.53 -36.98
CA PHE A 494 -12.36 -0.09 -37.09
C PHE A 494 -13.35 0.50 -38.09
N ALA A 495 -13.98 1.62 -37.74
CA ALA A 495 -14.94 2.32 -38.59
C ALA A 495 -14.57 3.79 -38.86
N GLY A 496 -13.37 4.23 -38.50
CA GLY A 496 -12.78 5.46 -39.04
C GLY A 496 -12.22 5.25 -40.45
N GLU A 497 -12.00 6.34 -41.19
CA GLU A 497 -11.15 6.33 -42.39
C GLU A 497 -9.67 6.30 -42.00
N ILE A 498 -8.83 5.66 -42.81
CA ILE A 498 -7.36 5.78 -42.69
C ILE A 498 -6.85 6.41 -43.99
N ILE A 499 -6.17 7.55 -43.85
CA ILE A 499 -5.74 8.43 -44.93
C ILE A 499 -4.21 8.57 -44.85
N GLY A 500 -3.54 8.53 -45.99
CA GLY A 500 -2.10 8.73 -46.08
C GLY A 500 -1.72 9.63 -47.26
N ASN A 501 -0.49 9.45 -47.73
CA ASN A 501 0.01 10.02 -48.97
C ASN A 501 0.81 8.96 -49.76
N LYS A 502 1.34 9.33 -50.94
CA LYS A 502 2.09 8.43 -51.83
C LYS A 502 3.35 7.81 -51.22
N SER A 503 3.89 8.36 -50.14
CA SER A 503 5.07 7.89 -49.42
C SER A 503 4.72 7.21 -48.09
N SER A 504 3.43 7.18 -47.71
CA SER A 504 2.98 6.62 -46.44
C SER A 504 2.93 5.10 -46.46
N LYS A 505 3.38 4.46 -45.37
CA LYS A 505 3.50 2.99 -45.24
C LYS A 505 2.62 2.51 -44.07
N ILE A 506 1.85 1.44 -44.27
CA ILE A 506 1.09 0.77 -43.19
C ILE A 506 1.74 -0.57 -42.88
N TYR A 507 1.99 -0.81 -41.59
CA TYR A 507 2.45 -2.08 -41.04
C TYR A 507 1.39 -2.64 -40.11
N LYS A 508 0.97 -3.89 -40.32
CA LYS A 508 0.05 -4.61 -39.41
C LYS A 508 0.79 -5.83 -38.86
N ASN A 509 0.88 -5.91 -37.53
CA ASN A 509 1.53 -6.98 -36.77
C ASN A 509 0.55 -7.59 -35.74
N GLY A 510 0.94 -8.71 -35.14
CA GLY A 510 0.11 -9.51 -34.26
C GLY A 510 -0.97 -10.32 -35.00
N GLN A 511 -1.46 -11.38 -34.34
CA GLN A 511 -2.26 -12.45 -34.95
C GLN A 511 -3.68 -12.01 -35.36
N GLY A 512 -4.24 -10.98 -34.72
CA GLY A 512 -5.65 -10.61 -34.85
C GLY A 512 -6.03 -9.99 -36.20
N GLU A 513 -7.24 -10.28 -36.68
CA GLU A 513 -7.83 -9.75 -37.92
C GLU A 513 -8.38 -8.32 -37.72
N LEU A 514 -7.72 -7.33 -38.33
CA LEU A 514 -8.23 -5.95 -38.35
C LEU A 514 -9.25 -5.78 -39.49
N SER A 515 -10.51 -5.54 -39.15
CA SER A 515 -11.59 -5.28 -40.13
C SER A 515 -11.85 -3.78 -40.30
N LEU A 516 -11.57 -3.25 -41.49
CA LEU A 516 -11.82 -1.87 -41.88
C LEU A 516 -13.20 -1.70 -42.54
N SER A 517 -14.05 -0.89 -41.89
CA SER A 517 -15.43 -0.60 -42.33
C SER A 517 -15.51 0.54 -43.37
N ASN A 518 -14.42 1.31 -43.52
CA ASN A 518 -14.31 2.48 -44.39
C ASN A 518 -13.00 2.44 -45.20
N LYS A 519 -12.86 3.34 -46.18
CA LYS A 519 -11.82 3.27 -47.24
C LYS A 519 -10.40 3.60 -46.70
N LEU A 520 -9.39 2.88 -47.19
CA LEU A 520 -7.99 3.31 -47.17
C LEU A 520 -7.75 4.32 -48.30
N LYS A 521 -7.21 5.50 -47.99
CA LYS A 521 -7.13 6.60 -48.97
C LYS A 521 -5.71 7.12 -49.20
N ASP A 522 -5.39 7.43 -50.46
CA ASP A 522 -4.20 8.16 -50.94
C ASP A 522 -2.82 7.48 -50.73
N PHE A 523 -2.76 6.22 -50.29
CA PHE A 523 -1.53 5.42 -50.15
C PHE A 523 -0.95 4.94 -51.50
N LYS A 524 0.39 4.96 -51.65
CA LYS A 524 1.12 4.23 -52.71
C LYS A 524 2.31 3.45 -52.15
N GLY A 525 2.06 2.24 -51.66
CA GLY A 525 3.09 1.29 -51.27
C GLY A 525 2.48 -0.06 -50.92
N PRO A 526 3.29 -1.12 -50.74
CA PRO A 526 2.81 -2.36 -50.16
C PRO A 526 2.32 -2.08 -48.73
N VAL A 527 1.15 -2.63 -48.37
CA VAL A 527 0.83 -2.87 -46.95
C VAL A 527 1.71 -4.03 -46.52
N ILE A 528 2.58 -3.80 -45.53
CA ILE A 528 3.57 -4.78 -45.10
C ILE A 528 3.02 -5.53 -43.88
N TYR A 529 2.77 -6.82 -44.08
CA TYR A 529 2.23 -7.71 -43.06
C TYR A 529 3.35 -8.35 -42.25
N GLY A 530 3.19 -8.35 -40.92
CA GLY A 530 3.89 -9.30 -40.05
C GLY A 530 3.48 -10.73 -40.38
N SER A 531 4.30 -11.71 -39.97
CA SER A 531 3.94 -13.12 -40.15
C SER A 531 2.68 -13.45 -39.36
N ASN A 532 1.66 -13.99 -40.04
CA ASN A 532 0.30 -14.27 -39.56
C ASN A 532 -0.64 -13.05 -39.34
N ALA A 533 -0.28 -11.84 -39.79
CA ALA A 533 -1.09 -10.66 -39.53
C ALA A 533 -2.29 -10.50 -40.50
N GLY A 534 -3.52 -10.45 -39.97
CA GLY A 534 -4.77 -10.32 -40.74
C GLY A 534 -5.26 -8.87 -40.95
N LEU A 535 -5.79 -8.58 -42.15
CA LEU A 535 -6.45 -7.32 -42.51
C LEU A 535 -7.61 -7.59 -43.49
N ILE A 536 -8.84 -7.25 -43.10
CA ILE A 536 -10.01 -7.22 -43.98
C ILE A 536 -10.34 -5.77 -44.33
N ILE A 537 -10.61 -5.50 -45.61
CA ILE A 537 -11.19 -4.24 -46.08
C ILE A 537 -12.57 -4.57 -46.65
N SER A 538 -13.62 -3.96 -46.10
CA SER A 538 -15.00 -4.27 -46.48
C SER A 538 -15.34 -3.78 -47.90
N LEU A 539 -16.12 -4.59 -48.64
CA LEU A 539 -16.34 -4.41 -50.08
C LEU A 539 -17.03 -3.07 -50.44
N GLN A 540 -17.81 -2.53 -49.51
CA GLN A 540 -18.59 -1.30 -49.70
C GLN A 540 -17.70 -0.05 -49.83
N ALA A 541 -16.41 -0.14 -49.47
CA ALA A 541 -15.42 0.91 -49.62
C ALA A 541 -14.60 0.84 -50.94
N GLN A 542 -14.76 -0.21 -51.75
CA GLN A 542 -13.93 -0.43 -52.95
C GLN A 542 -14.58 0.03 -54.27
N LEU A 543 -15.88 0.38 -54.26
CA LEU A 543 -16.61 0.90 -55.42
C LEU A 543 -16.34 2.39 -55.68
N GLU A 544 -15.07 2.77 -55.84
CA GLU A 544 -14.60 3.96 -56.59
C GLU A 544 -13.07 4.11 -56.52
N GLU A 545 -12.32 3.41 -57.38
CA GLU A 545 -11.25 3.98 -58.22
C GLU A 545 -10.72 2.97 -59.26
N LYS A 546 -9.85 3.41 -60.17
CA LYS A 546 -9.47 2.67 -61.38
C LYS A 546 -7.95 2.73 -61.65
N LEU A 547 -7.44 1.65 -62.25
CA LEU A 547 -6.17 1.52 -63.01
C LEU A 547 -4.87 1.05 -62.29
N SER A 548 -4.29 0.03 -62.92
CA SER A 548 -2.87 -0.20 -63.21
C SER A 548 -1.83 -0.33 -62.09
N GLY A 549 -1.31 -1.56 -61.94
CA GLY A 549 0.01 -1.84 -62.51
C GLY A 549 1.20 -2.00 -61.57
N THR A 550 1.21 -3.06 -60.76
CA THR A 550 2.42 -3.80 -60.33
C THR A 550 2.01 -5.22 -59.90
N GLU A 551 2.97 -6.15 -59.79
CA GLU A 551 2.70 -7.54 -59.43
C GLU A 551 2.13 -7.68 -58.01
N PHE A 552 1.19 -8.62 -57.84
CA PHE A 552 0.39 -8.77 -56.62
C PHE A 552 0.35 -10.24 -56.20
N VAL A 553 1.05 -10.59 -55.13
CA VAL A 553 0.86 -11.89 -54.45
C VAL A 553 -0.45 -11.78 -53.65
N PRO A 554 -1.49 -12.57 -53.94
CA PRO A 554 -2.79 -12.38 -53.31
C PRO A 554 -2.75 -12.81 -51.83
N PRO A 555 -3.25 -11.98 -50.90
CA PRO A 555 -3.53 -12.44 -49.54
C PRO A 555 -4.69 -13.44 -49.55
N LYS A 556 -4.89 -14.18 -48.45
CA LYS A 556 -6.15 -14.90 -48.21
C LYS A 556 -7.28 -13.91 -47.99
N ILE A 557 -7.90 -13.44 -49.07
CA ILE A 557 -9.14 -12.63 -49.00
C ILE A 557 -10.28 -13.57 -48.57
N VAL A 558 -10.58 -13.61 -47.27
CA VAL A 558 -11.71 -14.39 -46.74
C VAL A 558 -13.00 -13.58 -46.94
N ILE A 559 -13.64 -13.78 -48.09
CA ILE A 559 -14.90 -13.11 -48.44
C ILE A 559 -16.05 -13.67 -47.59
N LYS A 560 -16.29 -13.09 -46.40
CA LYS A 560 -17.50 -13.30 -45.61
C LYS A 560 -18.64 -12.45 -46.21
N THR A 561 -19.53 -13.07 -46.97
CA THR A 561 -20.84 -12.47 -47.28
C THR A 561 -21.73 -12.51 -46.03
N PRO A 562 -22.63 -11.53 -45.81
CA PRO A 562 -23.60 -11.61 -44.72
C PRO A 562 -24.55 -12.79 -44.98
N ALA A 563 -24.72 -13.65 -43.98
CA ALA A 563 -25.60 -14.81 -44.09
C ALA A 563 -27.06 -14.37 -44.25
N VAL A 564 -27.65 -14.65 -45.41
CA VAL A 564 -29.10 -14.48 -45.62
C VAL A 564 -29.82 -15.48 -44.73
N SER A 565 -30.64 -14.99 -43.80
CA SER A 565 -31.43 -15.84 -42.92
C SER A 565 -32.38 -16.73 -43.74
N PRO A 566 -32.33 -18.07 -43.62
CA PRO A 566 -33.24 -18.94 -44.34
C PRO A 566 -34.67 -18.73 -43.82
N VAL A 567 -35.61 -18.51 -44.74
CA VAL A 567 -37.04 -18.38 -44.42
C VAL A 567 -37.57 -19.71 -43.89
N SER A 568 -37.98 -19.74 -42.62
CA SER A 568 -38.54 -20.92 -41.98
C SER A 568 -39.98 -21.19 -42.46
N SER A 569 -40.13 -22.17 -43.35
CA SER A 569 -41.43 -22.80 -43.58
C SER A 569 -41.84 -23.63 -42.34
N PRO A 570 -43.12 -23.65 -41.94
CA PRO A 570 -43.56 -24.23 -40.68
C PRO A 570 -43.55 -25.77 -40.68
N ALA A 571 -43.44 -26.36 -39.49
CA ALA A 571 -43.33 -27.80 -39.29
C ALA A 571 -44.64 -28.56 -39.59
N THR A 572 -44.51 -29.78 -40.12
CA THR A 572 -45.60 -30.72 -40.37
C THR A 572 -46.08 -31.41 -39.08
N GLY A 573 -47.13 -30.87 -38.46
CA GLY A 573 -47.96 -31.61 -37.50
C GLY A 573 -48.98 -32.48 -38.23
N GLY A 574 -49.10 -33.76 -37.86
CA GLY A 574 -50.02 -34.70 -38.52
C GLY A 574 -51.30 -34.97 -37.73
N GLY A 575 -52.43 -35.12 -38.43
CA GLY A 575 -53.69 -35.67 -37.91
C GLY A 575 -54.93 -34.79 -38.14
N GLY A 576 -56.09 -35.41 -38.36
CA GLY A 576 -57.40 -34.76 -38.41
C GLY A 576 -58.07 -34.73 -39.79
N ASN A 577 -59.09 -35.57 -39.98
CA ASN A 577 -59.79 -35.78 -41.25
C ASN A 577 -61.07 -34.91 -41.41
N ALA A 578 -61.37 -34.50 -42.65
CA ALA A 578 -62.69 -34.11 -43.22
C ALA A 578 -63.56 -32.98 -42.60
N GLY A 579 -64.26 -32.22 -43.47
CA GLY A 579 -65.47 -31.44 -43.11
C GLY A 579 -65.63 -30.07 -43.78
N GLY A 580 -66.17 -30.02 -45.01
CA GLY A 580 -66.15 -28.82 -45.86
C GLY A 580 -67.15 -27.67 -45.60
N GLY A 581 -66.90 -26.55 -46.30
CA GLY A 581 -67.90 -25.55 -46.70
C GLY A 581 -67.89 -24.19 -45.98
N GLY A 582 -68.23 -23.10 -46.69
CA GLY A 582 -68.82 -21.90 -46.05
C GLY A 582 -68.13 -20.52 -46.23
N SER A 583 -68.34 -19.87 -47.37
CA SER A 583 -68.69 -18.43 -47.53
C SER A 583 -68.26 -17.32 -46.52
N ARG A 584 -67.44 -16.36 -47.01
CA ARG A 584 -67.56 -14.87 -46.97
C ARG A 584 -67.71 -14.05 -45.63
N ILE A 585 -67.23 -12.79 -45.73
CA ILE A 585 -67.58 -11.54 -44.97
C ILE A 585 -66.82 -11.22 -43.66
N ALA A 586 -65.85 -10.30 -43.80
CA ALA A 586 -65.60 -9.01 -43.12
C ALA A 586 -65.82 -8.73 -41.60
N MET A 587 -65.14 -7.64 -41.16
CA MET A 587 -65.35 -6.79 -39.97
C MET A 587 -64.83 -7.26 -38.59
N SER A 588 -63.59 -6.86 -38.30
CA SER A 588 -63.17 -6.05 -37.14
C SER A 588 -64.00 -6.04 -35.83
N SER A 589 -63.34 -6.19 -34.68
CA SER A 589 -62.90 -5.05 -33.82
C SER A 589 -62.46 -5.47 -32.39
N SER A 590 -61.79 -4.53 -31.68
CA SER A 590 -61.33 -4.60 -30.27
C SER A 590 -60.22 -5.61 -29.93
N GLY A 591 -59.18 -5.28 -29.15
CA GLY A 591 -58.80 -3.96 -28.63
C GLY A 591 -57.35 -3.90 -28.09
N SER A 592 -56.79 -2.67 -28.08
CA SER A 592 -56.12 -1.98 -26.96
C SER A 592 -55.45 -2.83 -25.85
N SER A 593 -54.25 -2.54 -25.33
CA SER A 593 -53.48 -1.29 -25.21
C SER A 593 -52.05 -1.62 -24.69
N SER A 594 -51.01 -0.77 -24.65
CA SER A 594 -50.74 0.61 -25.09
C SER A 594 -49.22 0.87 -25.05
N SER A 595 -48.70 1.78 -25.88
CA SER A 595 -47.40 2.43 -25.70
C SER A 595 -47.57 3.95 -25.70
N SER A 596 -46.66 4.71 -25.07
CA SER A 596 -46.85 6.15 -24.85
C SER A 596 -45.55 6.97 -24.82
N THR A 597 -45.37 7.86 -25.80
CA THR A 597 -44.36 8.94 -25.77
C THR A 597 -44.86 10.19 -26.50
N GLY A 598 -45.24 11.23 -25.75
CA GLY A 598 -45.28 12.64 -26.20
C GLY A 598 -46.50 13.12 -27.01
N GLY A 599 -46.92 14.37 -26.75
CA GLY A 599 -47.90 15.14 -27.55
C GLY A 599 -48.96 15.87 -26.71
N GLY A 600 -48.75 17.15 -26.40
CA GLY A 600 -49.74 18.00 -25.69
C GLY A 600 -50.31 19.12 -26.57
N SER A 601 -51.12 20.05 -26.02
CA SER A 601 -51.33 21.43 -26.57
C SER A 601 -52.35 22.27 -25.76
N SER A 602 -52.38 23.58 -26.04
CA SER A 602 -53.38 24.61 -25.66
C SER A 602 -53.44 25.08 -24.19
N SER A 603 -53.69 26.38 -23.88
CA SER A 603 -53.61 27.63 -24.66
C SER A 603 -53.88 28.88 -23.78
N SER A 604 -53.17 30.01 -23.99
CA SER A 604 -53.74 31.40 -24.08
C SER A 604 -52.69 32.54 -23.98
N GLY A 605 -52.63 33.43 -24.99
CA GLY A 605 -52.03 34.79 -24.92
C GLY A 605 -50.49 34.92 -24.79
N GLY A 606 -49.84 35.97 -25.31
CA GLY A 606 -50.32 37.03 -26.22
C GLY A 606 -49.27 38.11 -26.55
N SER A 607 -49.11 38.42 -27.85
CA SER A 607 -48.64 39.69 -28.47
C SER A 607 -47.33 40.41 -28.04
N SER A 608 -46.49 40.70 -29.05
CA SER A 608 -45.65 41.93 -29.27
C SER A 608 -44.53 42.32 -28.27
N SER A 609 -43.45 43.02 -28.66
CA SER A 609 -42.78 43.23 -29.97
C SER A 609 -41.44 43.98 -29.80
N SER A 610 -40.50 43.76 -30.74
CA SER A 610 -39.50 44.72 -31.27
C SER A 610 -38.45 45.44 -30.38
N GLU A 611 -37.33 45.75 -31.04
CA GLU A 611 -36.36 46.82 -30.75
C GLU A 611 -35.32 46.65 -29.61
N SER A 612 -34.48 47.67 -29.44
CA SER A 612 -33.03 47.52 -29.25
C SER A 612 -32.39 48.62 -28.38
N SER A 613 -31.06 48.59 -28.31
CA SER A 613 -30.14 49.66 -27.84
C SER A 613 -29.82 49.73 -26.33
N SER A 614 -28.51 49.58 -26.07
CA SER A 614 -27.62 50.38 -25.19
C SER A 614 -28.09 51.08 -23.90
N SER A 615 -27.12 51.16 -22.97
CA SER A 615 -26.98 52.18 -21.90
C SER A 615 -27.91 52.05 -20.68
N SER A 616 -27.57 52.54 -19.48
CA SER A 616 -26.25 52.74 -18.85
C SER A 616 -26.43 53.11 -17.36
N THR A 617 -25.54 52.57 -16.51
CA THR A 617 -24.97 53.22 -15.29
C THR A 617 -25.88 53.91 -14.25
N SER A 618 -25.84 53.37 -13.03
CA SER A 618 -25.37 54.12 -11.83
C SER A 618 -24.45 53.17 -11.04
N SER A 619 -23.20 53.49 -10.66
CA SER A 619 -22.68 54.61 -9.82
C SER A 619 -23.21 54.51 -8.38
N SER A 620 -22.44 54.05 -7.39
CA SER A 620 -21.38 54.78 -6.67
C SER A 620 -21.95 55.96 -5.84
N GLU A 621 -21.33 56.51 -4.79
CA GLU A 621 -19.96 56.37 -4.25
C GLU A 621 -19.91 56.87 -2.79
N SER A 622 -18.81 56.64 -2.06
CA SER A 622 -18.19 57.62 -1.13
C SER A 622 -17.04 56.97 -0.34
N ASN A 623 -15.92 57.65 -0.05
CA ASN A 623 -15.48 58.95 -0.56
C ASN A 623 -13.95 59.02 -0.69
N SER A 624 -13.46 60.02 -1.42
CA SER A 624 -12.06 60.20 -1.81
C SER A 624 -11.51 61.58 -1.42
N SER A 625 -10.17 61.68 -1.37
CA SER A 625 -9.38 62.93 -1.37
C SER A 625 -7.92 62.58 -1.70
N SER A 626 -7.38 62.75 -2.92
CA SER A 626 -7.12 63.97 -3.71
C SER A 626 -5.76 64.63 -3.42
N SER A 627 -4.81 64.43 -4.35
CA SER A 627 -3.75 65.39 -4.81
C SER A 627 -2.71 65.93 -3.78
N THR A 628 -1.48 66.35 -4.12
CA THR A 628 -0.82 66.64 -5.43
C THR A 628 0.73 66.56 -5.31
N GLU A 629 1.44 66.97 -6.38
CA GLU A 629 2.86 67.44 -6.43
C GLU A 629 4.01 66.45 -6.73
N ASN A 630 4.45 66.48 -8.00
CA ASN A 630 5.79 66.84 -8.51
C ASN A 630 6.89 67.25 -7.49
N SER A 631 8.21 67.15 -7.76
CA SER A 631 8.97 66.76 -8.98
C SER A 631 10.49 66.63 -8.68
N ASN A 632 11.25 66.17 -9.69
CA ASN A 632 12.72 66.26 -9.85
C ASN A 632 13.60 65.37 -8.96
N SER A 633 14.83 65.00 -9.36
CA SER A 633 15.40 64.75 -10.71
C SER A 633 16.75 64.02 -10.54
N ASP A 634 17.29 63.47 -11.65
CA ASP A 634 18.74 63.21 -11.87
C ASP A 634 19.48 62.17 -10.96
N SER A 635 20.48 61.42 -11.45
CA SER A 635 20.86 61.10 -12.83
C SER A 635 21.65 59.79 -12.92
N SER A 636 21.89 59.37 -14.17
CA SER A 636 22.94 58.47 -14.67
C SER A 636 24.37 58.83 -14.16
N SER A 637 25.43 58.06 -14.43
CA SER A 637 25.67 57.21 -15.62
C SER A 637 26.75 56.12 -15.49
N GLU A 638 26.94 55.37 -16.59
CA GLU A 638 28.13 54.61 -17.06
C GLU A 638 28.85 53.62 -16.09
N SER A 639 29.21 52.39 -16.48
CA SER A 639 30.05 51.92 -17.61
C SER A 639 31.52 52.35 -17.47
N SER A 640 32.53 51.54 -17.81
CA SER A 640 32.55 50.32 -18.65
C SER A 640 33.74 49.40 -18.27
N SER A 641 34.02 48.37 -19.11
CA SER A 641 35.34 47.82 -19.50
C SER A 641 36.46 47.55 -18.45
N SER A 642 37.27 46.48 -18.55
CA SER A 642 37.29 45.26 -19.40
C SER A 642 38.41 44.32 -18.89
N SER A 643 38.76 43.28 -19.67
CA SER A 643 40.14 42.78 -19.90
C SER A 643 41.04 42.52 -18.67
N GLU A 644 41.28 41.25 -18.29
CA GLU A 644 42.51 40.49 -18.67
C GLU A 644 43.63 40.65 -17.60
N GLU A 645 44.60 39.75 -17.41
CA GLU A 645 44.87 38.46 -18.08
C GLU A 645 45.54 37.40 -17.14
N SER A 646 45.60 36.17 -17.66
CA SER A 646 46.64 35.13 -17.58
C SER A 646 47.64 34.97 -16.40
N SER A 647 47.74 33.71 -15.94
CA SER A 647 48.98 32.87 -15.81
C SER A 647 50.13 33.33 -14.87
N THR A 648 51.10 32.51 -14.42
CA THR A 648 51.61 31.11 -14.65
C THR A 648 51.80 30.41 -13.27
N SER A 649 51.72 29.09 -13.03
CA SER A 649 52.40 27.86 -13.52
C SER A 649 53.82 27.59 -12.95
N GLU A 650 54.24 26.30 -13.00
CA GLU A 650 55.47 25.68 -12.44
C GLU A 650 55.40 25.29 -10.92
N SER A 651 55.81 24.11 -10.39
CA SER A 651 56.78 23.02 -10.70
C SER A 651 58.25 23.39 -10.42
N SER A 652 59.15 22.52 -9.92
CA SER A 652 59.20 21.05 -9.74
C SER A 652 60.14 20.70 -8.53
N SER A 653 59.98 19.57 -7.80
CA SER A 653 60.64 18.22 -7.92
C SER A 653 61.99 18.01 -7.18
N GLU A 654 62.33 16.73 -6.92
CA GLU A 654 63.67 16.16 -6.60
C GLU A 654 64.35 16.49 -5.22
N GLU A 655 65.14 15.62 -4.56
CA GLU A 655 65.42 14.18 -4.74
C GLU A 655 65.96 13.42 -3.46
N SER A 656 66.39 12.16 -3.69
CA SER A 656 67.22 11.15 -2.96
C SER A 656 68.22 11.60 -1.85
N SER A 657 68.83 10.76 -0.98
CA SER A 657 68.73 9.35 -0.47
C SER A 657 69.55 9.26 0.87
N SER A 658 69.96 8.18 1.55
CA SER A 658 69.98 6.69 1.45
C SER A 658 69.74 6.05 2.87
N GLU A 659 70.28 4.97 3.47
CA GLU A 659 71.33 3.94 3.19
C GLU A 659 71.12 2.62 4.05
N GLU A 660 72.16 2.04 4.67
CA GLU A 660 72.28 0.69 5.30
C GLU A 660 72.65 0.74 6.83
N SER A 661 72.57 -0.28 7.72
CA SER A 661 72.06 -1.69 7.83
C SER A 661 71.88 -2.02 9.37
N SER A 662 71.82 -3.22 10.00
CA SER A 662 71.98 -4.66 9.65
C SER A 662 71.21 -5.65 10.59
N SER A 663 71.84 -6.31 11.59
CA SER A 663 71.43 -7.59 12.24
C SER A 663 72.07 -7.81 13.65
N GLU A 664 71.72 -8.77 14.54
CA GLU A 664 70.67 -9.83 14.57
C GLU A 664 69.89 -9.85 15.94
N GLU A 665 69.72 -10.85 16.84
CA GLU A 665 70.07 -12.28 17.07
C GLU A 665 68.95 -12.94 17.95
N SER A 666 68.95 -14.27 18.18
CA SER A 666 67.96 -14.98 19.02
C SER A 666 68.53 -16.23 19.71
N SER A 667 68.05 -16.59 20.92
CA SER A 667 68.36 -17.89 21.56
C SER A 667 67.26 -18.41 22.49
N SER A 668 67.34 -19.72 22.76
CA SER A 668 66.43 -20.52 23.60
C SER A 668 67.18 -21.75 24.10
N GLU A 669 66.88 -22.27 25.29
CA GLU A 669 67.47 -23.52 25.78
C GLU A 669 66.43 -24.37 26.55
N GLU A 670 66.57 -25.69 26.41
CA GLU A 670 65.82 -26.72 27.14
C GLU A 670 66.75 -27.37 28.19
N GLU A 671 66.18 -28.00 29.22
CA GLU A 671 66.80 -29.21 29.77
C GLU A 671 65.73 -30.19 30.30
N SER A 672 66.08 -31.47 30.39
CA SER A 672 65.13 -32.55 30.62
C SER A 672 65.70 -33.65 31.52
N GLU A 673 64.88 -34.20 32.43
CA GLU A 673 65.19 -35.51 33.01
C GLU A 673 63.94 -36.35 33.35
N LYS A 674 64.14 -37.61 33.76
CA LYS A 674 63.13 -38.68 33.69
C LYS A 674 62.75 -39.25 35.06
N SER A 675 61.50 -39.70 35.13
CA SER A 675 61.00 -40.89 35.87
C SER A 675 61.41 -41.13 37.34
N ASP A 676 60.39 -41.31 38.20
CA ASP A 676 60.09 -42.67 38.69
C ASP A 676 58.61 -42.86 39.08
N LYS A 677 58.23 -44.07 39.50
CA LYS A 677 56.86 -44.52 39.81
C LYS A 677 56.49 -44.29 41.27
N GLY A 678 55.38 -43.60 41.52
CA GLY A 678 54.75 -43.47 42.85
C GLY A 678 53.33 -44.04 42.88
N ASN A 679 53.15 -45.27 43.37
CA ASN A 679 51.84 -45.91 43.51
C ASN A 679 51.29 -45.79 44.94
N SER A 680 50.25 -44.98 45.17
CA SER A 680 49.43 -45.08 46.38
C SER A 680 47.98 -44.66 46.13
N SER A 681 47.06 -45.13 46.97
CA SER A 681 45.62 -45.14 46.67
C SER A 681 44.76 -44.48 47.75
N LYS A 682 43.69 -43.81 47.30
CA LYS A 682 42.40 -43.62 48.00
C LYS A 682 42.45 -43.00 49.42
N SER A 683 41.89 -41.79 49.54
CA SER A 683 40.91 -41.54 50.60
C SER A 683 39.66 -40.87 50.00
N ASN A 684 38.47 -41.30 50.43
CA ASN A 684 37.19 -40.80 49.91
C ASN A 684 36.72 -39.60 50.72
N LYS A 685 36.34 -38.50 50.05
CA LYS A 685 35.32 -37.56 50.55
C LYS A 685 34.36 -37.17 49.42
N ASN A 686 33.09 -37.01 49.77
CA ASN A 686 31.98 -36.98 48.83
C ASN A 686 31.89 -35.68 48.01
N ALA A 687 31.56 -35.82 46.74
CA ALA A 687 30.95 -34.77 45.93
C ALA A 687 29.72 -35.35 45.20
N ASN A 688 28.53 -34.80 45.45
CA ASN A 688 27.29 -35.29 44.85
C ASN A 688 27.17 -34.84 43.37
N THR A 689 27.70 -35.65 42.45
CA THR A 689 27.39 -35.56 41.02
C THR A 689 25.95 -36.04 40.77
N VAL A 690 25.00 -35.11 40.71
CA VAL A 690 23.63 -35.42 40.29
C VAL A 690 23.62 -35.77 38.80
N ASP A 691 23.53 -37.07 38.53
CA ASP A 691 23.55 -37.71 37.22
C ASP A 691 22.56 -37.05 36.23
N ARG A 692 23.09 -36.44 35.18
CA ARG A 692 22.31 -35.86 34.06
C ARG A 692 21.83 -36.97 33.12
N LYS A 693 20.90 -37.80 33.60
CA LYS A 693 20.21 -38.79 32.76
C LYS A 693 19.65 -38.12 31.49
N LYS A 694 20.14 -38.58 30.33
CA LYS A 694 19.72 -38.06 29.01
C LYS A 694 18.20 -38.03 28.92
N ARG A 695 17.64 -36.91 28.46
CA ARG A 695 16.24 -36.86 28.03
C ARG A 695 16.14 -37.58 26.67
N PRO A 696 14.99 -38.18 26.32
CA PRO A 696 14.77 -38.65 24.96
C PRO A 696 14.71 -37.45 24.02
N GLU A 697 15.69 -37.37 23.12
CA GLU A 697 15.80 -36.36 22.06
C GLU A 697 15.24 -36.94 20.77
N ILE A 698 14.43 -36.16 20.05
CA ILE A 698 13.81 -36.57 18.79
C ILE A 698 14.70 -36.07 17.63
N LYS A 699 15.00 -36.95 16.67
CA LYS A 699 15.77 -36.58 15.47
C LYS A 699 15.03 -35.51 14.66
N ILE A 700 15.74 -34.43 14.34
CA ILE A 700 15.27 -33.29 13.54
C ILE A 700 15.26 -33.67 12.05
N THR A 701 14.23 -33.25 11.31
CA THR A 701 14.14 -33.42 9.84
C THR A 701 14.84 -32.28 9.08
N ALA A 702 15.03 -32.44 7.77
CA ALA A 702 15.54 -31.35 6.92
C ALA A 702 14.62 -30.11 6.97
N SER A 703 13.30 -30.28 6.85
CA SER A 703 12.30 -29.21 6.97
C SER A 703 12.35 -28.50 8.31
N GLN A 704 12.56 -29.22 9.41
CA GLN A 704 12.69 -28.65 10.76
C GLN A 704 14.02 -27.90 10.94
N SER A 705 15.11 -28.40 10.35
CA SER A 705 16.38 -27.68 10.30
C SER A 705 16.27 -26.37 9.52
N LEU A 706 15.56 -26.37 8.37
CA LEU A 706 15.26 -25.16 7.59
C LEU A 706 14.38 -24.16 8.38
N ALA A 707 13.51 -24.64 9.26
CA ALA A 707 12.71 -23.81 10.15
C ALA A 707 13.53 -23.16 11.29
N GLY A 708 14.80 -23.58 11.48
CA GLY A 708 15.64 -23.14 12.58
C GLY A 708 15.36 -23.86 13.90
N ILE A 709 14.79 -25.07 13.84
CA ILE A 709 14.60 -25.97 14.97
C ILE A 709 15.87 -26.78 15.19
N SER A 710 16.28 -26.90 16.45
CA SER A 710 17.60 -27.40 16.85
C SER A 710 17.53 -28.63 17.75
N ASN A 711 16.41 -28.83 18.46
CA ASN A 711 16.10 -30.02 19.27
C ASN A 711 14.58 -30.07 19.54
N ILE A 712 14.00 -31.28 19.62
CA ILE A 712 12.62 -31.50 20.08
C ILE A 712 12.64 -32.51 21.24
N ILE A 713 12.11 -32.11 22.38
CA ILE A 713 12.26 -32.80 23.67
C ILE A 713 10.86 -33.07 24.27
N GLU A 714 10.64 -34.26 24.83
CA GLU A 714 9.37 -34.56 25.51
C GLU A 714 9.33 -34.02 26.96
N LEU A 715 8.22 -33.38 27.33
CA LEU A 715 8.02 -32.82 28.66
C LEU A 715 7.37 -33.86 29.59
N LYS A 716 7.94 -34.05 30.78
CA LYS A 716 7.36 -34.93 31.80
C LYS A 716 6.10 -34.30 32.39
N ARG A 717 5.04 -35.09 32.64
CA ARG A 717 3.73 -34.64 33.18
C ARG A 717 3.83 -33.66 34.35
N ARG A 718 4.76 -33.89 35.29
CA ARG A 718 5.03 -32.96 36.42
C ARG A 718 5.46 -31.58 35.94
N SER A 719 6.42 -31.48 35.03
CA SER A 719 6.89 -30.21 34.46
C SER A 719 5.80 -29.51 33.64
N ILE A 720 4.92 -30.26 32.98
CA ILE A 720 3.77 -29.69 32.27
C ILE A 720 2.80 -29.03 33.27
N ILE A 721 2.44 -29.73 34.35
CA ILE A 721 1.56 -29.17 35.40
C ILE A 721 2.21 -27.96 36.11
N GLU A 722 3.51 -28.03 36.40
CA GLU A 722 4.26 -26.90 36.97
C GLU A 722 4.31 -25.69 36.02
N ASN A 723 4.41 -25.91 34.70
CA ASN A 723 4.33 -24.85 33.69
C ASN A 723 2.91 -24.24 33.63
N LEU A 724 1.87 -25.06 33.50
CA LEU A 724 0.47 -24.61 33.40
C LEU A 724 0.01 -23.79 34.62
N ASN A 725 0.42 -24.20 35.82
CA ASN A 725 0.08 -23.48 37.05
C ASN A 725 0.82 -22.12 37.15
N LYS A 726 2.11 -22.08 36.77
CA LYS A 726 2.87 -20.82 36.71
C LYS A 726 2.36 -19.89 35.62
N SER A 727 1.96 -20.43 34.47
CA SER A 727 1.52 -19.64 33.33
C SER A 727 0.16 -19.00 33.57
N GLN A 728 -0.79 -19.69 34.21
CA GLN A 728 -2.08 -19.07 34.56
C GLN A 728 -1.94 -17.92 35.57
N LEU A 729 -1.18 -18.07 36.65
CA LEU A 729 -0.92 -16.98 37.59
C LEU A 729 -0.22 -15.80 36.88
N GLY A 730 0.88 -16.09 36.18
CA GLY A 730 1.68 -15.06 35.50
C GLY A 730 0.99 -14.34 34.33
N SER A 731 0.08 -15.01 33.60
CA SER A 731 -0.76 -14.38 32.57
C SER A 731 -1.95 -13.64 33.20
N SER A 732 -2.59 -14.18 34.24
CA SER A 732 -3.68 -13.49 34.97
C SER A 732 -3.21 -12.16 35.52
N ASP A 733 -2.15 -12.13 36.33
CA ASP A 733 -1.74 -10.92 37.03
C ASP A 733 -1.29 -9.81 36.06
N ARG A 734 -0.61 -10.17 34.97
CA ARG A 734 -0.24 -9.22 33.92
C ARG A 734 -1.46 -8.65 33.22
N ALA A 735 -2.40 -9.50 32.80
CA ALA A 735 -3.62 -9.07 32.12
C ALA A 735 -4.49 -8.20 33.04
N ILE A 736 -4.74 -8.63 34.29
CA ILE A 736 -5.54 -7.88 35.28
C ILE A 736 -4.97 -6.47 35.50
N ASN A 737 -3.66 -6.35 35.74
CA ASN A 737 -3.02 -5.04 35.94
C ASN A 737 -3.02 -4.19 34.67
N LEU A 738 -2.66 -4.75 33.51
CA LEU A 738 -2.55 -4.02 32.25
C LEU A 738 -3.90 -3.49 31.76
N LEU A 739 -4.96 -4.25 31.98
CA LEU A 739 -6.32 -3.97 31.52
C LEU A 739 -7.13 -3.19 32.57
N ASN A 740 -6.48 -2.78 33.67
CA ASN A 740 -7.05 -2.07 34.81
C ASN A 740 -8.36 -2.72 35.31
N LEU A 741 -8.31 -4.04 35.46
CA LEU A 741 -9.39 -4.84 36.05
C LEU A 741 -9.25 -4.74 37.57
N GLY A 742 -10.23 -4.10 38.21
CA GLY A 742 -10.22 -3.84 39.65
C GLY A 742 -10.23 -5.13 40.51
N SER A 743 -10.09 -4.97 41.83
CA SER A 743 -9.95 -6.08 42.79
C SER A 743 -11.08 -7.12 42.78
N SER A 744 -12.26 -6.80 42.24
CA SER A 744 -13.34 -7.77 41.99
C SER A 744 -12.99 -8.83 40.93
N PHE A 745 -11.94 -8.63 40.13
CA PHE A 745 -11.47 -9.53 39.08
C PHE A 745 -10.33 -10.47 39.52
N GLN A 746 -10.20 -10.73 40.84
CA GLN A 746 -9.33 -11.79 41.36
C GLN A 746 -9.78 -13.18 40.86
N SER A 747 -9.33 -13.56 39.67
CA SER A 747 -9.60 -14.87 39.10
C SER A 747 -8.99 -15.95 40.00
N LYS A 748 -9.81 -16.81 40.61
CA LYS A 748 -9.34 -18.11 41.09
C LYS A 748 -8.71 -18.82 39.89
N SER A 749 -7.41 -19.09 39.95
CA SER A 749 -6.72 -19.78 38.86
C SER A 749 -7.42 -21.11 38.59
N LYS A 750 -7.87 -21.33 37.35
CA LYS A 750 -8.56 -22.57 36.99
C LYS A 750 -7.55 -23.71 37.09
N SER A 751 -7.77 -24.66 37.98
CA SER A 751 -6.94 -25.85 38.05
C SER A 751 -6.97 -26.60 36.71
N THR A 752 -6.01 -27.48 36.47
CA THR A 752 -6.06 -28.38 35.31
C THR A 752 -7.32 -29.25 35.31
N THR A 753 -7.91 -29.51 36.48
CA THR A 753 -9.21 -30.18 36.66
C THR A 753 -10.38 -29.30 36.19
N ASP A 754 -10.40 -28.01 36.52
CA ASP A 754 -11.46 -27.08 36.11
C ASP A 754 -11.47 -26.87 34.59
N LEU A 755 -10.27 -26.78 33.99
CA LEU A 755 -10.13 -26.73 32.53
C LEU A 755 -10.59 -28.04 31.88
N LEU A 756 -10.18 -29.19 32.40
CA LEU A 756 -10.62 -30.50 31.89
C LEU A 756 -12.15 -30.65 31.99
N GLN A 757 -12.75 -30.30 33.12
CA GLN A 757 -14.20 -30.37 33.30
C GLN A 757 -14.94 -29.45 32.33
N ALA A 758 -14.39 -28.27 32.03
CA ALA A 758 -14.96 -27.39 31.01
C ALA A 758 -14.89 -28.00 29.60
N ILE A 759 -13.79 -28.66 29.21
CA ILE A 759 -13.67 -29.37 27.93
C ILE A 759 -14.63 -30.57 27.87
N ILE A 760 -14.76 -31.35 28.95
CA ILE A 760 -15.71 -32.48 29.03
C ILE A 760 -17.15 -31.98 28.89
N ASN A 761 -17.52 -30.95 29.66
CA ASN A 761 -18.84 -30.34 29.58
C ASN A 761 -19.12 -29.77 28.17
N ALA A 762 -18.09 -29.23 27.51
CA ALA A 762 -18.19 -28.74 26.14
C ALA A 762 -18.48 -29.87 25.14
N ARG A 763 -17.68 -30.94 25.22
CA ARG A 763 -17.79 -32.13 24.37
C ARG A 763 -19.16 -32.79 24.51
N GLU A 764 -19.59 -33.12 25.73
CA GLU A 764 -20.83 -33.85 25.95
C GLU A 764 -22.07 -33.04 25.55
N LYS A 765 -22.15 -31.76 25.93
CA LYS A 765 -23.30 -30.89 25.61
C LYS A 765 -23.42 -30.57 24.11
N ILE A 766 -22.36 -30.70 23.32
CA ILE A 766 -22.43 -30.62 21.86
C ILE A 766 -22.77 -31.98 21.23
N ARG A 767 -22.18 -33.08 21.71
CA ARG A 767 -22.49 -34.45 21.24
C ARG A 767 -23.95 -34.84 21.47
N THR A 768 -24.54 -34.40 22.58
CA THR A 768 -25.94 -34.67 22.98
C THR A 768 -26.94 -33.64 22.47
N LYS A 769 -26.49 -32.59 21.76
CA LYS A 769 -27.39 -31.60 21.16
C LYS A 769 -28.02 -32.17 19.89
N ASP A 770 -29.31 -32.47 19.92
CA ASP A 770 -30.07 -32.71 18.69
C ASP A 770 -30.14 -31.42 17.87
N ASN A 771 -29.43 -31.40 16.75
CA ASN A 771 -29.54 -30.35 15.74
C ASN A 771 -30.70 -30.67 14.78
N ILE A 772 -31.34 -29.61 14.27
CA ILE A 772 -32.53 -29.70 13.41
C ILE A 772 -32.22 -30.35 12.03
N SER A 773 -30.94 -30.54 11.68
CA SER A 773 -30.52 -31.35 10.52
C SER A 773 -31.16 -32.76 10.52
N ARG A 774 -31.26 -33.43 11.67
CA ARG A 774 -31.98 -34.72 11.81
C ARG A 774 -33.48 -34.67 11.48
N HIS A 775 -34.08 -33.48 11.47
CA HIS A 775 -35.47 -33.26 11.04
C HIS A 775 -35.56 -32.84 9.57
N ILE A 776 -34.49 -32.29 8.99
CA ILE A 776 -34.38 -32.03 7.54
C ILE A 776 -34.20 -33.37 6.79
N ASP A 777 -33.34 -34.26 7.29
CA ASP A 777 -33.15 -35.63 6.76
C ASP A 777 -34.46 -36.44 6.69
N ASN A 778 -35.41 -36.17 7.59
CA ASN A 778 -36.61 -36.99 7.81
C ASN A 778 -37.94 -36.33 7.35
N LYS A 779 -37.92 -35.14 6.73
CA LYS A 779 -39.14 -34.46 6.24
C LYS A 779 -38.98 -33.80 4.88
N ASN A 780 -39.20 -34.59 3.84
CA ASN A 780 -39.75 -34.20 2.54
C ASN A 780 -39.10 -32.99 1.84
N LEU A 781 -37.85 -33.15 1.36
CA LEU A 781 -37.28 -32.24 0.36
C LEU A 781 -36.63 -32.93 -0.85
N ILE A 782 -36.81 -34.25 -1.01
CA ILE A 782 -36.54 -34.99 -2.25
C ILE A 782 -37.71 -34.75 -3.25
N ALA A 783 -37.97 -33.49 -3.56
CA ALA A 783 -39.07 -33.03 -4.42
C ALA A 783 -38.65 -31.92 -5.41
N PHE A 784 -37.38 -31.52 -5.41
CA PHE A 784 -36.83 -30.52 -6.36
C PHE A 784 -35.46 -30.94 -6.93
N LEU A 785 -35.27 -32.24 -7.20
CA LEU A 785 -34.07 -32.75 -7.89
C LEU A 785 -34.17 -32.57 -9.41
N GLY A 786 -34.15 -31.31 -9.85
CA GLY A 786 -33.89 -30.94 -11.24
C GLY A 786 -32.39 -30.71 -11.49
N ASN A 787 -31.61 -31.79 -11.60
CA ASN A 787 -30.18 -31.79 -11.97
C ASN A 787 -29.24 -30.87 -11.14
N SER A 788 -28.89 -31.27 -9.92
CA SER A 788 -27.60 -30.89 -9.32
C SER A 788 -26.96 -32.05 -8.54
N ASN A 789 -25.67 -32.32 -8.81
CA ASN A 789 -24.91 -33.39 -8.15
C ASN A 789 -24.29 -32.87 -6.85
N LEU A 790 -25.07 -32.88 -5.75
CA LEU A 790 -24.62 -32.43 -4.42
C LEU A 790 -24.89 -33.45 -3.30
N GLN A 791 -24.39 -34.68 -3.46
CA GLN A 791 -23.92 -35.43 -2.29
C GLN A 791 -22.51 -34.93 -1.93
N ASN A 792 -22.40 -34.01 -0.97
CA ASN A 792 -21.12 -33.43 -0.58
C ASN A 792 -20.92 -33.43 0.94
N SER A 793 -20.32 -34.51 1.46
CA SER A 793 -20.11 -34.76 2.90
C SER A 793 -19.27 -33.69 3.61
N ASP A 794 -18.48 -32.92 2.87
CA ASP A 794 -17.44 -32.03 3.38
C ASP A 794 -17.94 -30.83 4.21
N TYR A 795 -19.24 -30.56 4.21
CA TYR A 795 -19.90 -29.42 4.87
C TYR A 795 -20.95 -29.82 5.91
N ILE A 796 -20.96 -31.09 6.35
CA ILE A 796 -21.85 -31.57 7.42
C ILE A 796 -21.12 -31.50 8.77
N PHE A 797 -21.69 -30.80 9.75
CA PHE A 797 -21.16 -30.83 11.12
C PHE A 797 -21.59 -32.11 11.86
N GLU A 798 -20.69 -33.08 11.97
CA GLU A 798 -20.92 -34.32 12.69
C GLU A 798 -20.74 -34.16 14.21
N ASN A 799 -21.82 -33.86 14.93
CA ASN A 799 -21.82 -33.72 16.41
C ASN A 799 -21.14 -34.91 17.12
N GLN A 800 -21.19 -36.13 16.56
CA GLN A 800 -20.55 -37.33 17.12
C GLN A 800 -19.02 -37.40 16.93
N LYS A 801 -18.44 -36.64 16.00
CA LYS A 801 -16.98 -36.48 15.86
C LYS A 801 -16.43 -35.32 16.69
N TYR A 802 -17.27 -34.40 17.14
CA TYR A 802 -16.86 -33.25 17.95
C TYR A 802 -16.01 -33.65 19.17
N ASN A 803 -14.80 -33.10 19.24
CA ASN A 803 -13.76 -33.50 20.19
C ASN A 803 -12.76 -32.35 20.44
N PRO A 804 -13.01 -31.51 21.46
CA PRO A 804 -12.18 -30.34 21.75
C PRO A 804 -10.94 -30.64 22.60
N ALA A 805 -9.91 -29.81 22.44
CA ALA A 805 -8.71 -29.74 23.26
C ALA A 805 -8.25 -28.29 23.50
N ILE A 806 -7.40 -28.09 24.50
CA ILE A 806 -6.62 -26.86 24.72
C ILE A 806 -5.19 -27.11 24.24
N ILE A 807 -4.59 -26.11 23.57
CA ILE A 807 -3.14 -26.03 23.37
C ILE A 807 -2.62 -24.79 24.12
N ASP A 808 -1.64 -24.95 25.02
CA ASP A 808 -0.91 -23.85 25.65
C ASP A 808 0.48 -23.73 25.02
N ILE A 809 0.79 -22.58 24.41
CA ILE A 809 2.03 -22.30 23.66
C ILE A 809 2.80 -21.18 24.35
N ARG A 810 3.97 -21.52 24.92
CA ARG A 810 4.79 -20.60 25.72
C ARG A 810 6.17 -20.37 25.13
N PHE A 811 6.63 -19.12 25.10
CA PHE A 811 7.94 -18.73 24.59
C PHE A 811 8.89 -18.38 25.73
N THR A 812 10.08 -18.99 25.74
CA THR A 812 11.14 -18.67 26.71
C THR A 812 12.44 -18.34 25.99
N ASN A 813 12.95 -17.11 26.18
CA ASN A 813 14.33 -16.77 25.85
C ASN A 813 15.28 -17.55 26.77
N ALA A 814 16.19 -18.31 26.17
CA ALA A 814 16.96 -19.36 26.81
C ALA A 814 18.42 -19.40 26.32
N LYS A 815 18.96 -18.28 25.80
CA LYS A 815 20.32 -18.20 25.26
C LYS A 815 21.36 -18.76 26.24
N GLY A 816 22.09 -19.79 25.80
CA GLY A 816 23.08 -20.52 26.61
C GLY A 816 22.51 -21.43 27.70
N LYS A 817 21.20 -21.72 27.67
CA LYS A 817 20.46 -22.57 28.64
C LYS A 817 19.61 -23.66 27.99
N THR A 818 19.54 -23.67 26.65
CA THR A 818 19.06 -24.76 25.79
C THR A 818 20.00 -25.96 25.80
N ILE A 819 19.56 -27.11 25.30
CA ILE A 819 20.42 -28.28 25.07
C ILE A 819 21.33 -28.02 23.86
N ASN A 820 20.76 -27.53 22.75
CA ASN A 820 21.56 -27.07 21.62
C ASN A 820 22.13 -25.66 21.90
N LYS A 821 23.46 -25.49 21.78
CA LYS A 821 24.16 -24.22 22.05
C LYS A 821 23.80 -23.10 21.06
N ASP A 822 23.36 -23.45 19.86
CA ASP A 822 23.07 -22.50 18.78
C ASP A 822 21.65 -21.91 18.90
N ALA A 823 20.78 -22.52 19.72
CA ALA A 823 19.46 -21.99 20.02
C ALA A 823 19.53 -20.84 21.05
N ASP A 824 18.67 -19.83 20.87
CA ASP A 824 18.54 -18.70 21.78
C ASP A 824 17.20 -18.68 22.53
N ALA A 825 16.24 -19.53 22.14
CA ALA A 825 14.95 -19.67 22.80
C ALA A 825 14.36 -21.08 22.63
N PHE A 826 13.23 -21.33 23.30
CA PHE A 826 12.39 -22.49 23.03
C PHE A 826 10.90 -22.16 23.14
N LEU A 827 10.08 -22.94 22.44
CA LEU A 827 8.64 -23.06 22.68
C LEU A 827 8.36 -24.28 23.56
N ASP A 828 7.61 -24.10 24.64
CA ASP A 828 6.92 -25.21 25.33
C ASP A 828 5.48 -25.26 24.81
N ILE A 829 5.10 -26.37 24.18
CA ILE A 829 3.77 -26.61 23.60
C ILE A 829 3.11 -27.74 24.39
N THR A 830 1.95 -27.46 25.00
CA THR A 830 1.20 -28.41 25.82
C THR A 830 -0.19 -28.65 25.25
N VAL A 831 -0.60 -29.91 25.13
CA VAL A 831 -1.96 -30.32 24.74
C VAL A 831 -2.69 -30.88 25.97
N ILE A 832 -3.93 -30.44 26.18
CA ILE A 832 -4.88 -30.98 27.17
C ILE A 832 -6.14 -31.39 26.41
N SER A 833 -6.45 -32.68 26.33
CA SER A 833 -7.64 -33.17 25.61
C SER A 833 -8.82 -33.46 26.53
N ALA A 834 -10.01 -33.59 25.93
CA ALA A 834 -11.25 -33.95 26.64
C ALA A 834 -11.17 -35.26 27.46
N ASN A 835 -10.24 -36.16 27.13
CA ASN A 835 -10.05 -37.42 27.84
C ASN A 835 -9.18 -37.28 29.11
N GLY A 836 -8.67 -36.09 29.44
CA GLY A 836 -7.78 -35.87 30.59
C GLY A 836 -6.31 -36.22 30.34
N ASN A 837 -5.96 -36.52 29.08
CA ASN A 837 -4.57 -36.66 28.67
C ASN A 837 -3.90 -35.28 28.61
N VAL A 838 -2.69 -35.21 29.17
CA VAL A 838 -1.86 -34.00 29.23
C VAL A 838 -0.48 -34.37 28.73
N SER A 839 -0.13 -33.83 27.56
CA SER A 839 1.10 -34.15 26.82
C SER A 839 1.79 -32.87 26.39
N GLY A 840 3.12 -32.88 26.26
CA GLY A 840 3.85 -31.65 25.95
C GLY A 840 5.21 -31.89 25.30
N LYS A 841 5.59 -30.96 24.43
CA LYS A 841 6.85 -30.95 23.68
C LYS A 841 7.54 -29.60 23.86
N ARG A 842 8.87 -29.63 23.93
CA ARG A 842 9.71 -28.45 23.79
C ARG A 842 10.35 -28.44 22.42
N VAL A 843 10.34 -27.29 21.75
CA VAL A 843 11.00 -27.03 20.47
C VAL A 843 12.05 -25.96 20.69
N GLU A 844 13.34 -26.33 20.70
CA GLU A 844 14.45 -25.37 20.84
C GLU A 844 14.77 -24.72 19.49
N LEU A 845 14.78 -23.39 19.41
CA LEU A 845 14.79 -22.65 18.15
C LEU A 845 15.69 -21.40 18.13
N LEU A 846 15.91 -20.89 16.92
CA LEU A 846 16.51 -19.58 16.65
C LEU A 846 15.45 -18.49 16.50
N THR A 847 15.37 -17.57 17.46
CA THR A 847 14.43 -16.43 17.48
C THR A 847 14.57 -15.57 16.23
N LYS A 848 15.79 -15.38 15.73
CA LYS A 848 16.08 -14.66 14.48
C LYS A 848 15.41 -15.31 13.26
N THR A 849 15.41 -16.64 13.17
CA THR A 849 14.81 -17.40 12.06
C THR A 849 13.28 -17.41 12.17
N PHE A 850 12.75 -17.66 13.37
CA PHE A 850 11.31 -17.60 13.64
C PHE A 850 10.72 -16.22 13.29
N ALA A 851 11.36 -15.13 13.75
CA ALA A 851 10.93 -13.77 13.46
C ALA A 851 11.09 -13.37 11.98
N LYS A 852 12.08 -13.94 11.26
CA LYS A 852 12.20 -13.79 9.79
C LYS A 852 10.99 -14.42 9.11
N ASN A 853 10.70 -15.69 9.41
CA ASN A 853 9.65 -16.45 8.74
C ASN A 853 8.26 -15.84 9.02
N LEU A 854 7.99 -15.42 10.26
CA LEU A 854 6.74 -14.72 10.59
C LEU A 854 6.59 -13.40 9.83
N ARG A 855 7.66 -12.61 9.68
CA ARG A 855 7.64 -11.37 8.87
C ARG A 855 7.42 -11.66 7.39
N SER A 856 8.05 -12.70 6.85
CA SER A 856 7.87 -13.10 5.45
C SER A 856 6.43 -13.58 5.17
N LEU A 857 5.84 -14.41 6.03
CA LEU A 857 4.44 -14.83 5.89
C LEU A 857 3.48 -13.63 5.87
N TYR A 858 3.64 -12.69 6.81
CA TYR A 858 2.85 -11.44 6.80
C TYR A 858 3.08 -10.60 5.53
N SER A 859 4.30 -10.58 4.99
CA SER A 859 4.62 -9.84 3.76
C SER A 859 3.95 -10.45 2.54
N GLN A 860 3.95 -11.79 2.41
CA GLN A 860 3.27 -12.49 1.33
C GLN A 860 1.75 -12.25 1.40
N LEU A 861 1.14 -12.54 2.56
CA LEU A 861 -0.28 -12.31 2.81
C LEU A 861 -0.69 -10.86 2.51
N SER A 862 0.03 -9.86 3.05
CA SER A 862 -0.29 -8.45 2.85
C SER A 862 -0.13 -7.94 1.42
N ARG A 863 0.48 -8.73 0.52
CA ARG A 863 0.63 -8.45 -0.91
C ARG A 863 -0.22 -9.39 -1.78
N GLN A 864 -0.96 -10.30 -1.16
CA GLN A 864 -1.71 -11.37 -1.83
C GLN A 864 -0.81 -12.30 -2.67
N GLU A 865 0.50 -12.34 -2.39
CA GLU A 865 1.45 -13.27 -3.02
C GLU A 865 1.09 -14.73 -2.69
N ASP A 866 1.31 -15.64 -3.64
CA ASP A 866 1.25 -17.08 -3.36
C ASP A 866 2.20 -17.45 -2.19
N LEU A 867 1.65 -18.22 -1.25
CA LEU A 867 2.38 -18.73 -0.09
C LEU A 867 3.36 -19.86 -0.46
N LYS A 868 3.25 -20.43 -1.66
CA LYS A 868 4.11 -21.49 -2.22
C LYS A 868 4.20 -22.71 -1.30
N VAL A 869 3.05 -23.15 -0.78
CA VAL A 869 2.94 -24.12 0.34
C VAL A 869 3.61 -25.47 0.06
N GLU A 870 3.66 -25.88 -1.20
CA GLU A 870 4.42 -27.07 -1.65
C GLU A 870 5.92 -26.98 -1.35
N SER A 871 6.49 -25.77 -1.34
CA SER A 871 7.91 -25.56 -1.08
C SER A 871 8.27 -25.76 0.39
N GLU A 872 9.30 -26.57 0.65
CA GLU A 872 9.86 -26.80 2.00
C GLU A 872 10.29 -25.48 2.68
N SER A 873 10.70 -24.49 1.88
CA SER A 873 11.15 -23.18 2.35
C SER A 873 10.04 -22.14 2.52
N SER A 874 8.78 -22.49 2.26
CA SER A 874 7.63 -21.60 2.47
C SER A 874 7.58 -21.10 3.92
N PRO A 875 7.50 -19.78 4.17
CA PRO A 875 7.35 -19.24 5.52
C PRO A 875 6.14 -19.80 6.27
N SER A 876 5.04 -20.10 5.57
CA SER A 876 3.87 -20.80 6.14
C SER A 876 4.24 -22.19 6.68
N ARG A 877 4.96 -22.98 5.87
CA ARG A 877 5.33 -24.36 6.18
C ARG A 877 6.43 -24.46 7.25
N LEU A 878 7.43 -23.57 7.21
CA LEU A 878 8.46 -23.49 8.26
C LEU A 878 7.87 -23.09 9.63
N LEU A 879 6.83 -22.26 9.67
CA LEU A 879 6.12 -21.93 10.91
C LEU A 879 5.22 -23.08 11.38
N TYR A 880 4.58 -23.83 10.46
CA TYR A 880 3.85 -25.06 10.81
C TYR A 880 4.77 -26.11 11.44
N GLU A 881 5.96 -26.34 10.85
CA GLU A 881 7.00 -27.22 11.41
C GLU A 881 7.42 -26.79 12.83
N THR A 882 7.56 -25.49 13.07
CA THR A 882 7.97 -24.95 14.39
C THR A 882 6.89 -25.05 15.46
N ILE A 883 5.62 -24.77 15.10
CA ILE A 883 4.56 -24.52 16.09
C ILE A 883 3.62 -25.73 16.25
N ILE A 884 3.32 -26.46 15.17
CA ILE A 884 2.27 -27.49 15.15
C ILE A 884 2.84 -28.91 15.01
N LYS A 885 3.83 -29.12 14.13
CA LYS A 885 4.30 -30.49 13.76
C LYS A 885 4.74 -31.35 14.93
N SER A 886 5.34 -30.75 15.96
CA SER A 886 5.80 -31.47 17.16
C SER A 886 4.66 -32.15 17.95
N VAL A 887 3.44 -31.60 17.86
CA VAL A 887 2.23 -32.12 18.54
C VAL A 887 1.16 -32.67 17.59
N GLU A 888 1.29 -32.48 16.27
CA GLU A 888 0.33 -32.96 15.25
C GLU A 888 -0.04 -34.43 15.46
N LYS A 889 0.94 -35.34 15.64
CA LYS A 889 0.69 -36.77 15.90
C LYS A 889 -0.09 -37.08 17.17
N ILE A 890 -0.21 -36.13 18.11
CA ILE A 890 -1.04 -36.25 19.32
C ILE A 890 -2.48 -35.83 18.99
N LEU A 891 -2.64 -34.75 18.24
CA LEU A 891 -3.93 -34.23 17.78
C LEU A 891 -4.62 -35.23 16.83
N ASP A 892 -3.87 -35.76 15.85
CA ASP A 892 -4.35 -36.79 14.92
C ASP A 892 -4.77 -38.07 15.67
N LYS A 893 -3.93 -38.56 16.59
CA LYS A 893 -4.17 -39.80 17.34
C LYS A 893 -5.35 -39.71 18.29
N GLU A 894 -5.58 -38.55 18.90
CA GLU A 894 -6.72 -38.33 19.80
C GLU A 894 -7.96 -37.78 19.08
N GLU A 895 -7.96 -37.78 17.73
CA GLU A 895 -9.08 -37.36 16.87
C GLU A 895 -9.62 -35.96 17.20
N ILE A 896 -8.72 -35.00 17.43
CA ILE A 896 -9.09 -33.65 17.87
C ILE A 896 -9.68 -32.84 16.71
N THR A 897 -10.90 -32.32 16.87
CA THR A 897 -11.53 -31.43 15.88
C THR A 897 -11.26 -29.95 16.15
N THR A 898 -11.12 -29.59 17.44
CA THR A 898 -11.34 -28.21 17.90
C THR A 898 -10.30 -27.79 18.93
N LEU A 899 -9.70 -26.61 18.75
CA LEU A 899 -8.54 -26.15 19.52
C LEU A 899 -8.78 -24.78 20.17
N LEU A 900 -8.73 -24.71 21.50
CA LEU A 900 -8.53 -23.44 22.20
C LEU A 900 -7.02 -23.20 22.38
N ILE A 901 -6.47 -22.25 21.64
CA ILE A 901 -5.05 -21.91 21.65
C ILE A 901 -4.82 -20.80 22.69
N SER A 902 -4.29 -21.18 23.84
CA SER A 902 -3.68 -20.26 24.81
C SER A 902 -2.26 -19.97 24.35
N ALA A 903 -1.95 -18.71 24.04
CA ALA A 903 -0.66 -18.33 23.46
C ALA A 903 -0.02 -17.16 24.21
N ASP A 904 1.29 -17.25 24.43
CA ASP A 904 2.06 -16.13 24.97
C ASP A 904 1.99 -14.88 24.09
N ARG A 905 2.14 -13.73 24.74
CA ARG A 905 2.03 -12.41 24.12
C ARG A 905 2.96 -12.26 22.92
N GLY A 906 2.37 -11.96 21.76
CA GLY A 906 3.07 -11.88 20.46
C GLY A 906 2.97 -13.15 19.60
N LEU A 907 2.80 -14.34 20.20
CA LEU A 907 2.46 -15.56 19.45
C LEU A 907 0.97 -15.58 19.04
N GLN A 908 0.10 -14.95 19.82
CA GLN A 908 -1.34 -14.86 19.54
C GLN A 908 -1.66 -14.26 18.16
N ALA A 909 -0.83 -13.32 17.69
CA ALA A 909 -1.03 -12.65 16.41
C ALA A 909 -0.68 -13.52 15.20
N ILE A 910 -0.03 -14.68 15.39
CA ILE A 910 0.39 -15.57 14.31
C ILE A 910 -0.83 -15.90 13.42
N PRO A 911 -0.71 -15.83 12.08
CA PRO A 911 -1.78 -16.22 11.16
C PRO A 911 -2.02 -17.75 11.15
N PHE A 912 -2.47 -18.33 12.28
CA PHE A 912 -2.63 -19.77 12.47
C PHE A 912 -3.40 -20.42 11.32
N ALA A 913 -4.48 -19.79 10.84
CA ALA A 913 -5.24 -20.30 9.71
C ALA A 913 -4.43 -20.46 8.41
N ALA A 914 -3.43 -19.61 8.16
CA ALA A 914 -2.57 -19.63 6.96
C ALA A 914 -1.32 -20.51 7.09
N LEU A 915 -1.07 -21.14 8.25
CA LEU A 915 -0.02 -22.15 8.40
C LEU A 915 -0.43 -23.42 7.63
N ASN A 916 0.47 -24.03 6.88
CA ASN A 916 0.18 -25.18 6.03
C ASN A 916 1.27 -26.26 6.20
N ASP A 917 0.90 -27.54 6.17
CA ASP A 917 1.86 -28.66 6.35
C ASP A 917 2.55 -29.10 5.05
N GLY A 918 2.24 -28.45 3.93
CA GLY A 918 2.56 -28.87 2.56
C GLY A 918 1.45 -29.69 1.90
N LYS A 919 0.22 -29.66 2.43
CA LYS A 919 -1.00 -30.30 1.86
C LYS A 919 -2.29 -29.58 2.23
N LYS A 920 -2.46 -29.20 3.50
CA LYS A 920 -3.68 -28.60 4.05
C LYS A 920 -3.33 -27.47 5.01
N TYR A 921 -4.20 -26.46 5.03
CA TYR A 921 -4.07 -25.36 5.97
C TYR A 921 -4.49 -25.79 7.39
N PHE A 922 -3.83 -25.27 8.43
CA PHE A 922 -4.20 -25.53 9.82
C PHE A 922 -5.64 -25.08 10.10
N GLY A 923 -6.07 -23.95 9.54
CA GLY A 923 -7.45 -23.44 9.61
C GLY A 923 -8.45 -24.19 8.73
N GLU A 924 -8.00 -25.18 7.96
CA GLU A 924 -8.81 -26.15 7.22
C GLU A 924 -8.86 -27.49 7.97
N LYS A 925 -7.73 -27.95 8.54
CA LYS A 925 -7.62 -29.16 9.39
C LYS A 925 -8.41 -29.05 10.70
N TYR A 926 -8.28 -27.92 11.40
CA TYR A 926 -8.78 -27.74 12.77
C TYR A 926 -9.67 -26.50 12.90
N ALA A 927 -10.78 -26.65 13.63
CA ALA A 927 -11.50 -25.51 14.20
C ALA A 927 -10.67 -24.92 15.33
N PHE A 928 -10.55 -23.58 15.44
CA PHE A 928 -9.79 -22.97 16.54
C PHE A 928 -10.27 -21.59 17.00
N SER A 929 -9.92 -21.26 18.25
CA SER A 929 -10.04 -19.95 18.91
C SER A 929 -8.74 -19.62 19.65
N ILE A 930 -8.46 -18.35 19.94
CA ILE A 930 -7.27 -17.90 20.69
C ILE A 930 -7.64 -17.23 22.02
N THR A 931 -6.81 -17.38 23.05
CA THR A 931 -6.94 -16.66 24.32
C THR A 931 -5.58 -16.21 24.88
N PRO A 932 -5.50 -15.05 25.57
CA PRO A 932 -4.27 -14.62 26.23
C PRO A 932 -4.06 -15.28 27.62
N SER A 933 -5.14 -15.81 28.23
CA SER A 933 -5.07 -16.57 29.48
C SER A 933 -6.29 -17.47 29.69
N LEU A 934 -6.07 -18.77 29.90
CA LEU A 934 -7.12 -19.76 30.18
C LEU A 934 -7.94 -19.43 31.43
N SER A 935 -7.31 -18.87 32.46
CA SER A 935 -7.94 -18.42 33.72
C SER A 935 -9.02 -17.36 33.50
N LEU A 936 -8.78 -16.42 32.58
CA LEU A 936 -9.67 -15.29 32.26
C LEU A 936 -10.69 -15.63 31.16
N THR A 937 -10.64 -16.84 30.60
CA THR A 937 -11.57 -17.29 29.56
C THR A 937 -12.82 -17.89 30.22
N ASN A 938 -14.00 -17.33 29.93
CA ASN A 938 -15.25 -18.03 30.21
C ASN A 938 -15.39 -19.20 29.21
N LEU A 939 -15.63 -20.40 29.72
CA LEU A 939 -15.67 -21.65 28.95
C LEU A 939 -17.04 -22.32 29.00
N ASP A 940 -18.06 -21.65 29.54
CA ASP A 940 -19.35 -22.25 29.82
C ASP A 940 -20.23 -22.16 28.56
N ILE A 941 -20.64 -23.27 27.95
CA ILE A 941 -21.53 -23.22 26.76
C ILE A 941 -22.80 -22.45 27.11
N SER A 942 -23.03 -21.34 26.39
CA SER A 942 -24.22 -20.53 26.55
C SER A 942 -25.51 -21.25 26.14
N ASN A 943 -26.66 -20.84 26.69
CA ASN A 943 -27.98 -21.38 26.32
C ASN A 943 -28.92 -20.25 25.92
N ASN A 944 -28.51 -19.47 24.92
CA ASN A 944 -29.18 -18.24 24.48
C ASN A 944 -30.14 -18.48 23.31
N LYS A 945 -31.01 -19.52 23.37
CA LYS A 945 -31.89 -19.90 22.24
C LYS A 945 -32.83 -18.78 21.79
N ASP A 946 -33.28 -17.96 22.73
CA ASP A 946 -34.37 -16.99 22.52
C ASP A 946 -33.88 -15.52 22.50
N LYS A 947 -32.56 -15.28 22.42
CA LYS A 947 -31.94 -13.95 22.48
C LYS A 947 -31.39 -13.50 21.12
N LYS A 948 -31.77 -12.30 20.70
CA LYS A 948 -31.43 -11.68 19.40
C LYS A 948 -29.95 -11.34 19.20
N ILE A 949 -29.60 -11.03 17.96
CA ILE A 949 -28.39 -10.34 17.53
C ILE A 949 -28.67 -8.81 17.48
N LEU A 950 -27.78 -7.99 18.03
CA LEU A 950 -27.70 -6.57 17.72
C LEU A 950 -26.79 -6.40 16.49
N ALA A 951 -27.39 -6.14 15.33
CA ALA A 951 -26.67 -5.94 14.07
C ALA A 951 -26.53 -4.42 13.83
N ILE A 952 -25.32 -3.89 13.81
CA ILE A 952 -25.09 -2.44 13.76
C ILE A 952 -23.90 -2.07 12.88
N GLY A 953 -23.98 -0.96 12.16
CA GLY A 953 -22.89 -0.57 11.27
C GLY A 953 -22.99 0.80 10.62
N ALA A 954 -21.94 1.15 9.88
CA ALA A 954 -21.86 2.39 9.11
C ALA A 954 -21.33 2.08 7.71
N SER A 955 -22.12 2.42 6.69
CA SER A 955 -21.75 2.33 5.27
C SER A 955 -21.29 3.68 4.71
N GLN A 956 -21.61 4.78 5.40
CA GLN A 956 -21.34 6.16 5.00
C GLN A 956 -20.47 6.86 6.05
N PHE A 957 -19.46 7.59 5.60
CA PHE A 957 -18.53 8.34 6.45
C PHE A 957 -18.21 9.69 5.82
N LYS A 958 -17.91 10.70 6.65
CA LYS A 958 -17.56 12.06 6.20
C LYS A 958 -16.12 12.16 5.68
N GLU A 959 -15.19 11.44 6.31
CA GLU A 959 -13.74 11.59 6.13
C GLU A 959 -13.01 10.25 5.85
N LEU A 960 -13.77 9.15 5.71
CA LEU A 960 -13.29 7.82 5.34
C LEU A 960 -13.99 7.34 4.06
N ALA A 961 -13.45 6.30 3.42
CA ALA A 961 -14.11 5.67 2.28
C ALA A 961 -15.43 5.00 2.70
N PRO A 962 -16.49 5.02 1.88
CA PRO A 962 -17.72 4.28 2.15
C PRO A 962 -17.48 2.76 2.15
N LEU A 963 -18.33 2.04 2.88
CA LEU A 963 -18.37 0.58 2.93
C LEU A 963 -19.76 0.14 2.43
N PRO A 964 -19.98 0.07 1.11
CA PRO A 964 -21.32 -0.10 0.55
C PRO A 964 -22.01 -1.40 0.99
N LEU A 965 -21.26 -2.49 1.17
CA LEU A 965 -21.84 -3.81 1.43
C LEU A 965 -22.26 -4.05 2.88
N VAL A 966 -21.90 -3.18 3.82
CA VAL A 966 -22.38 -3.21 5.23
C VAL A 966 -23.89 -3.38 5.33
N ASN A 967 -24.67 -2.79 4.41
CA ASN A 967 -26.13 -2.96 4.40
C ASN A 967 -26.56 -4.39 4.03
N GLN A 968 -25.90 -5.00 3.02
CA GLN A 968 -26.15 -6.41 2.66
C GLN A 968 -25.65 -7.35 3.75
N GLU A 969 -24.47 -7.09 4.36
CA GLU A 969 -23.94 -7.86 5.47
C GLU A 969 -24.94 -7.92 6.64
N LEU A 970 -25.38 -6.78 7.15
CA LEU A 970 -26.33 -6.72 8.27
C LEU A 970 -27.70 -7.31 7.91
N ASN A 971 -28.17 -7.16 6.66
CA ASN A 971 -29.42 -7.74 6.19
C ASN A 971 -29.34 -9.27 6.01
N ASN A 972 -28.17 -9.82 5.66
CA ASN A 972 -28.02 -11.24 5.31
C ASN A 972 -27.42 -12.10 6.45
N ILE A 973 -26.76 -11.52 7.46
CA ILE A 973 -26.35 -12.28 8.66
C ILE A 973 -27.55 -12.71 9.52
N SER A 974 -27.92 -13.99 9.47
CA SER A 974 -29.04 -14.60 10.22
C SER A 974 -30.44 -14.10 9.86
N ASN A 975 -31.45 -14.86 10.29
CA ASN A 975 -32.86 -14.61 10.00
C ASN A 975 -33.32 -13.25 10.59
N PRO A 976 -34.07 -12.41 9.83
CA PRO A 976 -34.60 -11.13 10.30
C PRO A 976 -35.31 -11.17 11.67
N ILE A 977 -36.03 -12.25 12.01
CA ILE A 977 -36.73 -12.35 13.30
C ILE A 977 -35.76 -12.45 14.49
N ASN A 978 -34.54 -12.92 14.26
CA ASN A 978 -33.49 -13.14 15.26
C ASN A 978 -32.58 -11.92 15.48
N LYS A 979 -32.83 -10.78 14.81
CA LYS A 979 -31.97 -9.59 14.91
C LYS A 979 -32.77 -8.30 15.00
N ASP A 980 -32.10 -7.25 15.48
CA ASP A 980 -32.50 -5.86 15.29
C ASP A 980 -31.34 -5.15 14.57
N ILE A 981 -31.63 -4.39 13.51
CA ILE A 981 -30.64 -3.73 12.64
C ILE A 981 -30.66 -2.21 12.88
N PHE A 982 -29.50 -1.57 12.98
CA PHE A 982 -29.33 -0.11 13.06
C PHE A 982 -28.16 0.34 12.19
N VAL A 983 -28.32 1.38 11.36
CA VAL A 983 -27.27 1.78 10.40
C VAL A 983 -27.06 3.30 10.33
N ASN A 984 -25.81 3.71 10.07
CA ASN A 984 -25.41 5.10 9.81
C ASN A 984 -25.87 6.06 10.93
N LYS A 985 -26.89 6.89 10.71
CA LYS A 985 -27.37 7.88 11.69
C LYS A 985 -27.90 7.25 12.99
N GLU A 986 -28.36 6.00 12.93
CA GLU A 986 -28.82 5.23 14.10
C GLU A 986 -27.69 4.55 14.85
N PHE A 987 -26.48 4.52 14.27
CA PHE A 987 -25.25 4.09 14.93
C PHE A 987 -24.48 5.32 15.42
N THR A 988 -24.73 5.69 16.67
CA THR A 988 -23.92 6.66 17.43
C THR A 988 -23.23 5.96 18.61
N PRO A 989 -22.22 6.56 19.26
CA PRO A 989 -21.59 5.97 20.44
C PRO A 989 -22.60 5.69 21.57
N GLU A 990 -23.50 6.62 21.83
CA GLU A 990 -24.48 6.58 22.92
C GLU A 990 -25.54 5.50 22.64
N SER A 991 -26.14 5.58 21.45
CA SER A 991 -27.19 4.69 20.99
C SER A 991 -26.71 3.24 20.77
N PHE A 992 -25.41 3.04 20.49
CA PHE A 992 -24.77 1.73 20.52
C PHE A 992 -24.72 1.16 21.94
N PHE A 993 -24.10 1.87 22.90
CA PHE A 993 -23.94 1.33 24.26
C PHE A 993 -25.29 1.12 24.97
N GLU A 994 -26.25 2.02 24.78
CA GLU A 994 -27.63 1.92 25.26
C GLU A 994 -28.33 0.61 24.81
N LYS A 995 -28.15 0.20 23.54
CA LYS A 995 -28.72 -1.03 23.00
C LYS A 995 -27.89 -2.25 23.39
N ALA A 996 -26.57 -2.13 23.32
CA ALA A 996 -25.64 -3.23 23.55
C ALA A 996 -25.63 -3.76 24.99
N ILE A 997 -26.14 -3.02 25.99
CA ILE A 997 -26.38 -3.54 27.35
C ILE A 997 -27.71 -4.30 27.51
N GLN A 998 -28.65 -4.25 26.55
CA GLN A 998 -30.00 -4.82 26.72
C GLN A 998 -30.01 -6.35 26.69
N GLU A 999 -30.56 -6.97 27.73
CA GLU A 999 -30.53 -8.42 27.97
C GLU A 999 -31.10 -9.29 26.83
N LYS A 1000 -32.01 -8.73 26.02
CA LYS A 1000 -32.58 -9.39 24.84
C LYS A 1000 -31.54 -9.78 23.79
N TYR A 1001 -30.37 -9.11 23.76
CA TYR A 1001 -29.29 -9.46 22.86
C TYR A 1001 -28.31 -10.45 23.50
N SER A 1002 -27.97 -11.51 22.76
CA SER A 1002 -26.90 -12.46 23.08
C SER A 1002 -25.65 -12.28 22.24
N LYS A 1003 -25.79 -11.72 21.03
CA LYS A 1003 -24.69 -11.48 20.09
C LYS A 1003 -24.71 -10.04 19.61
N ILE A 1004 -23.55 -9.49 19.27
CA ILE A 1004 -23.43 -8.19 18.61
C ILE A 1004 -22.60 -8.37 17.34
N HIS A 1005 -23.05 -7.81 16.22
CA HIS A 1005 -22.27 -7.71 14.98
C HIS A 1005 -22.06 -6.24 14.64
N ILE A 1006 -20.81 -5.81 14.53
CA ILE A 1006 -20.42 -4.42 14.22
C ILE A 1006 -19.70 -4.40 12.87
N ALA A 1007 -20.28 -3.71 11.88
CA ALA A 1007 -19.78 -3.63 10.51
C ALA A 1007 -19.41 -2.17 10.14
N THR A 1008 -18.11 -1.85 10.10
CA THR A 1008 -17.62 -0.46 9.98
C THR A 1008 -16.09 -0.37 9.79
N HIS A 1009 -15.52 0.83 9.71
CA HIS A 1009 -14.08 1.06 9.87
C HIS A 1009 -13.62 0.96 11.34
N ALA A 1010 -12.40 0.48 11.54
CA ALA A 1010 -11.69 0.56 12.81
C ALA A 1010 -10.23 0.97 12.58
N GLU A 1011 -9.65 1.66 13.56
CA GLU A 1011 -8.22 1.98 13.57
C GLU A 1011 -7.61 1.63 14.93
N PHE A 1012 -6.80 0.56 14.97
CA PHE A 1012 -5.95 0.26 16.11
C PHE A 1012 -4.63 1.06 16.05
N LYS A 1013 -4.49 2.00 16.98
CA LYS A 1013 -3.27 2.79 17.25
C LYS A 1013 -2.60 2.31 18.54
N PRO A 1014 -1.28 2.06 18.55
CA PRO A 1014 -0.52 1.82 19.78
C PRO A 1014 -0.58 3.03 20.75
N GLY A 1015 -0.28 2.79 22.02
CA GLY A 1015 -0.46 3.78 23.10
C GLY A 1015 -1.84 3.72 23.73
N GLY A 1016 -2.29 2.49 24.05
CA GLY A 1016 -3.44 2.23 24.92
C GLY A 1016 -4.83 2.42 24.29
N PRO A 1017 -5.88 2.04 25.03
CA PRO A 1017 -7.23 1.88 24.47
C PRO A 1017 -7.90 3.23 24.13
N LYS A 1018 -7.40 4.36 24.63
CA LYS A 1018 -7.92 5.69 24.25
C LYS A 1018 -7.53 6.09 22.83
N SER A 1019 -6.38 5.62 22.35
CA SER A 1019 -5.80 5.97 21.05
C SER A 1019 -6.47 5.23 19.88
N SER A 1020 -7.10 4.09 20.16
CA SER A 1020 -7.79 3.25 19.16
C SER A 1020 -9.29 3.58 19.09
N GLN A 1021 -9.85 3.56 17.87
CA GLN A 1021 -11.24 3.98 17.61
C GLN A 1021 -11.96 3.06 16.61
N LEU A 1022 -13.23 2.76 16.89
CA LEU A 1022 -14.22 2.24 15.93
C LEU A 1022 -15.02 3.43 15.38
N PHE A 1023 -15.30 3.47 14.09
CA PHE A 1023 -16.10 4.57 13.53
C PHE A 1023 -17.60 4.23 13.60
N SER A 1024 -18.42 5.16 14.10
CA SER A 1024 -19.87 5.08 13.96
C SER A 1024 -20.33 5.99 12.80
N GLY A 1025 -21.62 6.00 12.48
CA GLY A 1025 -22.15 6.89 11.43
C GLY A 1025 -22.26 8.37 11.84
N THR A 1026 -21.81 8.71 13.06
CA THR A 1026 -21.72 10.10 13.55
C THR A 1026 -20.31 10.44 14.06
N ASN A 1027 -19.89 9.83 15.18
CA ASN A 1027 -18.63 10.10 15.87
C ASN A 1027 -17.80 8.83 16.12
N PRO A 1028 -16.46 8.89 16.20
CA PRO A 1028 -15.64 7.75 16.59
C PRO A 1028 -15.90 7.29 18.03
N ILE A 1029 -16.04 5.98 18.22
CA ILE A 1029 -16.12 5.29 19.51
C ILE A 1029 -14.70 4.92 19.93
N SER A 1030 -14.15 5.61 20.93
CA SER A 1030 -12.86 5.22 21.53
C SER A 1030 -12.97 3.88 22.25
N LEU A 1031 -11.94 3.05 22.12
CA LEU A 1031 -11.92 1.67 22.62
C LEU A 1031 -11.95 1.60 24.16
N ASP A 1032 -11.59 2.67 24.88
CA ASP A 1032 -11.77 2.73 26.35
C ASP A 1032 -13.24 2.67 26.79
N LYS A 1033 -14.18 3.09 25.93
CA LYS A 1033 -15.62 3.10 26.18
C LYS A 1033 -16.26 1.72 26.22
N PHE A 1034 -15.61 0.68 25.66
CA PHE A 1034 -16.14 -0.69 25.72
C PHE A 1034 -16.27 -1.23 27.15
N SER A 1035 -15.53 -0.63 28.11
CA SER A 1035 -15.74 -0.82 29.56
C SER A 1035 -17.15 -0.47 30.08
N ILE A 1036 -17.99 0.23 29.30
CA ILE A 1036 -19.42 0.44 29.59
C ILE A 1036 -20.19 -0.88 29.48
N LEU A 1037 -19.96 -1.68 28.43
CA LEU A 1037 -20.60 -2.98 28.26
C LEU A 1037 -20.25 -3.90 29.44
N ARG A 1038 -18.99 -3.91 29.88
CA ARG A 1038 -18.53 -4.67 31.05
C ARG A 1038 -19.38 -4.41 32.31
N LYS A 1039 -19.78 -3.16 32.53
CA LYS A 1039 -20.61 -2.75 33.67
C LYS A 1039 -22.08 -3.12 33.48
N GLY A 1040 -22.60 -3.06 32.25
CA GLY A 1040 -24.00 -3.40 31.93
C GLY A 1040 -24.27 -4.88 31.63
N ARG A 1041 -23.23 -5.73 31.56
CA ARG A 1041 -23.32 -7.15 31.18
C ARG A 1041 -22.68 -8.14 32.16
N ILE A 1042 -22.32 -7.69 33.37
CA ILE A 1042 -21.52 -8.49 34.31
C ILE A 1042 -22.17 -9.84 34.69
N ASP A 1043 -23.48 -9.86 34.93
CA ASP A 1043 -24.24 -11.07 35.28
C ASP A 1043 -24.86 -11.79 34.06
N ASN A 1044 -24.89 -11.15 32.89
CA ASN A 1044 -25.50 -11.65 31.66
C ASN A 1044 -24.59 -11.41 30.45
N PRO A 1045 -23.44 -12.11 30.38
CA PRO A 1045 -22.45 -11.91 29.31
C PRO A 1045 -22.98 -12.33 27.94
N LEU A 1046 -22.54 -11.59 26.93
CA LEU A 1046 -22.74 -11.90 25.52
C LEU A 1046 -22.04 -13.21 25.16
N ASP A 1047 -22.61 -13.94 24.20
CA ASP A 1047 -22.01 -15.16 23.64
C ASP A 1047 -20.93 -14.83 22.61
N LEU A 1048 -21.16 -13.79 21.79
CA LEU A 1048 -20.28 -13.39 20.70
C LEU A 1048 -20.36 -11.88 20.41
N ILE A 1049 -19.21 -11.22 20.24
CA ILE A 1049 -19.09 -9.92 19.58
C ILE A 1049 -18.29 -10.11 18.29
N VAL A 1050 -18.85 -9.75 17.14
CA VAL A 1050 -18.16 -9.75 15.85
C VAL A 1050 -17.80 -8.31 15.47
N LEU A 1051 -16.53 -8.09 15.13
CA LEU A 1051 -15.97 -6.81 14.71
C LEU A 1051 -15.53 -6.91 13.25
N SER A 1052 -16.51 -6.80 12.35
CA SER A 1052 -16.34 -6.71 10.89
C SER A 1052 -15.76 -5.34 10.53
N ALA A 1053 -14.46 -5.22 10.78
CA ALA A 1053 -13.68 -3.99 10.66
C ALA A 1053 -12.18 -4.32 10.63
N CYS A 1054 -11.37 -3.42 10.07
CA CYS A 1054 -9.93 -3.62 9.88
C CYS A 1054 -9.09 -3.66 11.17
N ARG A 1055 -8.13 -4.59 11.25
CA ARG A 1055 -7.12 -4.74 12.31
C ARG A 1055 -7.66 -4.86 13.74
N THR A 1056 -8.89 -5.33 13.92
CA THR A 1056 -9.57 -5.44 15.23
C THR A 1056 -9.05 -6.55 16.15
N ALA A 1057 -8.22 -7.47 15.66
CA ALA A 1057 -7.52 -8.50 16.44
C ALA A 1057 -6.07 -8.12 16.83
N VAL A 1058 -5.55 -6.98 16.35
CA VAL A 1058 -4.14 -6.59 16.58
C VAL A 1058 -4.01 -5.74 17.83
N GLY A 1059 -3.14 -6.15 18.76
CA GLY A 1059 -2.82 -5.41 19.98
C GLY A 1059 -1.39 -4.83 20.03
N ASP A 1060 -1.05 -4.17 21.13
CA ASP A 1060 0.28 -3.62 21.43
C ASP A 1060 0.76 -4.00 22.86
N GLN A 1061 1.56 -3.16 23.53
CA GLN A 1061 1.98 -3.36 24.93
C GLN A 1061 0.94 -2.96 25.98
N GLU A 1062 -0.05 -2.15 25.63
CA GLU A 1062 -1.03 -1.54 26.54
C GLU A 1062 -2.48 -1.99 26.23
N THR A 1063 -2.69 -2.66 25.11
CA THR A 1063 -3.96 -3.26 24.71
C THR A 1063 -3.68 -4.57 23.95
N GLU A 1064 -3.52 -5.65 24.70
CA GLU A 1064 -3.32 -7.00 24.14
C GLU A 1064 -4.58 -7.47 23.40
N LEU A 1065 -4.41 -8.13 22.23
CA LEU A 1065 -5.48 -8.54 21.30
C LEU A 1065 -6.42 -7.43 20.79
N GLY A 1066 -6.07 -6.15 20.98
CA GLY A 1066 -6.76 -5.02 20.36
C GLY A 1066 -8.22 -4.88 20.80
N PHE A 1067 -9.10 -4.57 19.84
CA PHE A 1067 -10.54 -4.45 20.09
C PHE A 1067 -11.17 -5.78 20.50
N SER A 1068 -10.71 -6.89 19.92
CA SER A 1068 -11.26 -8.23 20.18
C SER A 1068 -10.91 -8.72 21.59
N GLY A 1069 -9.67 -8.46 22.04
CA GLY A 1069 -9.25 -8.67 23.42
C GLY A 1069 -10.10 -7.90 24.42
N LEU A 1070 -10.40 -6.63 24.12
CA LEU A 1070 -11.27 -5.80 24.96
C LEU A 1070 -12.75 -6.18 24.85
N ALA A 1071 -13.23 -6.69 23.72
CA ALA A 1071 -14.60 -7.19 23.56
C ALA A 1071 -14.88 -8.38 24.48
N LEU A 1072 -13.92 -9.31 24.65
CA LEU A 1072 -13.99 -10.38 25.65
C LEU A 1072 -14.12 -9.81 27.08
N GLN A 1073 -13.18 -8.93 27.45
CA GLN A 1073 -13.19 -8.25 28.77
C GLN A 1073 -14.45 -7.44 29.01
N SER A 1074 -15.12 -7.00 27.95
CA SER A 1074 -16.33 -6.17 28.00
C SER A 1074 -17.61 -6.97 28.20
N GLY A 1075 -17.49 -8.22 28.64
CA GLY A 1075 -18.61 -9.10 28.98
C GLY A 1075 -19.02 -9.99 27.82
N SER A 1076 -18.10 -10.46 26.97
CA SER A 1076 -18.38 -11.46 25.93
C SER A 1076 -17.57 -12.73 26.12
N LYS A 1077 -18.19 -13.89 25.94
CA LYS A 1077 -17.53 -15.21 26.00
C LYS A 1077 -16.62 -15.46 24.81
N SER A 1078 -17.00 -14.94 23.64
CA SER A 1078 -16.24 -15.02 22.40
C SER A 1078 -16.17 -13.66 21.71
N ALA A 1079 -15.12 -13.42 20.93
CA ALA A 1079 -15.00 -12.24 20.07
C ALA A 1079 -14.37 -12.63 18.73
N ILE A 1080 -14.77 -12.00 17.63
CA ILE A 1080 -14.12 -12.17 16.31
C ILE A 1080 -13.65 -10.81 15.81
N GLY A 1081 -12.42 -10.78 15.28
CA GLY A 1081 -11.85 -9.62 14.62
C GLY A 1081 -10.77 -9.99 13.59
N THR A 1082 -10.09 -8.99 13.05
CA THR A 1082 -9.20 -9.15 11.88
C THR A 1082 -7.74 -8.79 12.19
N LEU A 1083 -6.78 -9.55 11.65
CA LEU A 1083 -5.34 -9.36 11.84
C LEU A 1083 -4.72 -8.29 10.91
N TRP A 1084 -5.39 -7.92 9.82
CA TRP A 1084 -4.93 -6.93 8.84
C TRP A 1084 -6.09 -6.06 8.31
N TYR A 1085 -5.83 -5.22 7.31
CA TYR A 1085 -6.89 -4.51 6.59
C TYR A 1085 -7.59 -5.49 5.64
N VAL A 1086 -8.91 -5.53 5.66
CA VAL A 1086 -9.72 -6.51 4.93
C VAL A 1086 -10.62 -5.85 3.89
N ASP A 1087 -11.04 -6.61 2.89
CA ASP A 1087 -11.89 -6.12 1.78
C ASP A 1087 -13.39 -6.17 2.13
N ASP A 1088 -14.16 -5.19 1.67
CA ASP A 1088 -15.61 -5.05 1.95
C ASP A 1088 -16.43 -6.23 1.40
N VAL A 1089 -16.08 -6.74 0.21
CA VAL A 1089 -16.80 -7.85 -0.46
C VAL A 1089 -16.51 -9.16 0.24
N MET A 1090 -15.23 -9.49 0.37
CA MET A 1090 -14.81 -10.79 0.90
C MET A 1090 -15.12 -10.94 2.39
N THR A 1091 -15.04 -9.84 3.15
CA THR A 1091 -15.36 -9.85 4.60
C THR A 1091 -16.86 -10.02 4.82
N SER A 1092 -17.70 -9.28 4.08
CA SER A 1092 -19.16 -9.42 4.15
C SER A 1092 -19.57 -10.85 3.80
N ALA A 1093 -19.06 -11.40 2.68
CA ALA A 1093 -19.30 -12.76 2.27
C ALA A 1093 -18.92 -13.81 3.33
N TYR A 1094 -17.72 -13.66 3.93
CA TYR A 1094 -17.24 -14.56 4.98
C TYR A 1094 -18.17 -14.55 6.20
N PHE A 1095 -18.59 -13.38 6.68
CA PHE A 1095 -19.46 -13.31 7.85
C PHE A 1095 -20.88 -13.81 7.57
N ILE A 1096 -21.46 -13.52 6.41
CA ILE A 1096 -22.79 -14.03 6.02
C ILE A 1096 -22.75 -15.57 5.97
N GLN A 1097 -21.72 -16.16 5.33
CA GLN A 1097 -21.56 -17.61 5.30
C GLN A 1097 -21.27 -18.22 6.68
N MET A 1098 -20.53 -17.52 7.55
CA MET A 1098 -20.31 -17.96 8.94
C MET A 1098 -21.63 -17.98 9.74
N TYR A 1099 -22.47 -16.95 9.62
CA TYR A 1099 -23.79 -16.94 10.28
C TYR A 1099 -24.71 -18.04 9.72
N ASN A 1100 -24.69 -18.28 8.41
CA ASN A 1100 -25.40 -19.42 7.79
C ASN A 1100 -25.04 -20.78 8.39
N PHE A 1101 -23.85 -20.94 9.01
CA PHE A 1101 -23.50 -22.13 9.80
C PHE A 1101 -23.89 -22.00 11.29
N LEU A 1102 -23.64 -20.85 11.92
CA LEU A 1102 -24.00 -20.60 13.33
C LEU A 1102 -25.51 -20.80 13.61
N ASP A 1103 -26.37 -20.42 12.67
CA ASP A 1103 -27.82 -20.54 12.81
C ASP A 1103 -28.31 -22.00 12.72
N GLN A 1104 -27.53 -22.90 12.10
CA GLN A 1104 -27.75 -24.35 12.14
C GLN A 1104 -27.37 -24.96 13.50
N GLY A 1105 -26.86 -24.15 14.44
CA GLY A 1105 -26.41 -24.58 15.75
C GLY A 1105 -24.99 -25.15 15.78
N ILE A 1106 -24.21 -24.95 14.72
CA ILE A 1106 -22.79 -25.32 14.64
C ILE A 1106 -21.99 -24.39 15.58
N PRO A 1107 -20.98 -24.89 16.33
CA PRO A 1107 -20.21 -24.04 17.24
C PRO A 1107 -19.29 -23.05 16.50
N LYS A 1108 -18.82 -22.02 17.21
CA LYS A 1108 -18.23 -20.82 16.60
C LYS A 1108 -16.94 -21.08 15.83
N ALA A 1109 -16.07 -21.95 16.34
CA ALA A 1109 -14.80 -22.30 15.70
C ALA A 1109 -15.00 -23.14 14.43
N GLU A 1110 -15.98 -24.05 14.47
CA GLU A 1110 -16.36 -24.95 13.36
C GLU A 1110 -17.03 -24.17 12.24
N ALA A 1111 -17.97 -23.26 12.56
CA ALA A 1111 -18.57 -22.37 11.58
C ALA A 1111 -17.50 -21.57 10.80
N MET A 1112 -16.48 -21.06 11.50
CA MET A 1112 -15.34 -20.38 10.85
C MET A 1112 -14.42 -21.31 10.06
N GLN A 1113 -14.19 -22.55 10.52
CA GLN A 1113 -13.45 -23.56 9.75
C GLN A 1113 -14.20 -23.92 8.45
N MET A 1114 -15.50 -24.14 8.53
CA MET A 1114 -16.35 -24.49 7.39
C MET A 1114 -16.46 -23.34 6.38
N THR A 1115 -16.53 -22.09 6.84
CA THR A 1115 -16.40 -20.93 5.93
C THR A 1115 -15.01 -20.88 5.28
N ARG A 1116 -13.91 -21.11 6.02
CA ARG A 1116 -12.57 -21.18 5.41
C ARG A 1116 -12.48 -22.29 4.36
N LYS A 1117 -13.01 -23.49 4.65
CA LYS A 1117 -13.12 -24.58 3.67
C LYS A 1117 -13.88 -24.13 2.41
N ALA A 1118 -14.98 -23.41 2.56
CA ALA A 1118 -15.79 -22.95 1.42
C ALA A 1118 -15.05 -21.96 0.51
N PHE A 1119 -14.18 -21.10 1.07
CA PHE A 1119 -13.29 -20.23 0.28
C PHE A 1119 -12.13 -21.03 -0.34
N ILE A 1120 -11.45 -21.89 0.45
CA ILE A 1120 -10.31 -22.72 0.00
C ILE A 1120 -10.69 -23.71 -1.12
N GLN A 1121 -11.89 -24.31 -1.04
CA GLN A 1121 -12.41 -25.27 -2.01
C GLN A 1121 -13.28 -24.62 -3.10
N GLU A 1122 -13.25 -23.29 -3.21
CA GLU A 1122 -13.93 -22.48 -4.25
C GLU A 1122 -15.43 -22.81 -4.38
N LYS A 1123 -16.09 -23.02 -3.21
CA LYS A 1123 -17.53 -23.26 -3.10
C LYS A 1123 -18.33 -21.98 -2.88
N ILE A 1124 -17.67 -20.90 -2.47
CA ILE A 1124 -18.22 -19.55 -2.63
C ILE A 1124 -17.95 -19.14 -4.08
N ARG A 1125 -18.99 -18.86 -4.85
CA ARG A 1125 -18.93 -18.78 -6.32
C ARG A 1125 -19.66 -17.55 -6.84
N LEU A 1126 -19.11 -16.90 -7.86
CA LEU A 1126 -19.73 -15.74 -8.51
C LEU A 1126 -20.61 -16.20 -9.67
N GLU A 1127 -21.92 -15.92 -9.60
CA GLU A 1127 -22.83 -16.07 -10.74
C GLU A 1127 -23.48 -14.74 -11.07
N ASN A 1128 -23.31 -14.31 -12.33
CA ASN A 1128 -23.75 -13.00 -12.84
C ASN A 1128 -23.16 -11.83 -12.03
N ASP A 1129 -23.94 -11.29 -11.09
CA ASP A 1129 -23.59 -10.22 -10.16
C ASP A 1129 -23.78 -10.60 -8.68
N SER A 1130 -24.07 -11.87 -8.42
CA SER A 1130 -24.39 -12.38 -7.10
C SER A 1130 -23.34 -13.38 -6.63
N LEU A 1131 -22.92 -13.25 -5.38
CA LEU A 1131 -21.99 -14.17 -4.74
C LEU A 1131 -22.79 -15.23 -3.99
N ILE A 1132 -22.72 -16.46 -4.48
CA ILE A 1132 -23.47 -17.60 -3.96
C ILE A 1132 -22.56 -18.42 -3.04
N GLY A 1133 -23.10 -18.84 -1.90
CA GLY A 1133 -22.42 -19.66 -0.90
C GLY A 1133 -22.86 -21.11 -0.91
N ILE A 1134 -22.66 -21.78 0.23
CA ILE A 1134 -23.10 -23.15 0.47
C ILE A 1134 -24.65 -23.21 0.51
N ASP A 1135 -25.21 -24.33 0.07
CA ASP A 1135 -26.65 -24.57 -0.13
C ASP A 1135 -27.30 -23.61 -1.15
N ASP A 1136 -26.53 -23.14 -2.15
CA ASP A 1136 -26.93 -22.20 -3.19
C ASP A 1136 -27.53 -20.86 -2.66
N LYS A 1137 -27.21 -20.50 -1.41
CA LYS A 1137 -27.66 -19.27 -0.76
C LYS A 1137 -26.92 -18.06 -1.31
N ILE A 1138 -27.65 -17.05 -1.78
CA ILE A 1138 -27.11 -15.73 -2.09
C ILE A 1138 -26.51 -15.13 -0.81
N LEU A 1139 -25.22 -14.81 -0.82
CA LEU A 1139 -24.54 -14.09 0.24
C LEU A 1139 -24.59 -12.58 -0.03
N LEU A 1140 -24.29 -12.17 -1.27
CA LEU A 1140 -24.29 -10.79 -1.75
C LEU A 1140 -24.92 -10.74 -3.14
N SER A 1141 -25.56 -9.62 -3.49
CA SER A 1141 -26.20 -9.37 -4.79
C SER A 1141 -25.73 -8.04 -5.39
N ASP A 1142 -26.10 -7.78 -6.64
CA ASP A 1142 -25.91 -6.47 -7.30
C ASP A 1142 -24.43 -6.01 -7.37
N LEU A 1143 -23.48 -6.94 -7.38
CA LEU A 1143 -22.05 -6.63 -7.32
C LEU A 1143 -21.58 -5.91 -8.58
N ASN A 1144 -21.01 -4.72 -8.39
CA ASN A 1144 -20.46 -3.93 -9.48
C ASN A 1144 -19.18 -4.57 -10.06
N ASN A 1145 -18.76 -4.13 -11.25
CA ASN A 1145 -17.64 -4.77 -11.97
C ASN A 1145 -16.33 -4.78 -11.17
N SER A 1146 -16.06 -3.76 -10.33
CA SER A 1146 -14.88 -3.76 -9.46
C SER A 1146 -14.98 -4.82 -8.36
N GLN A 1147 -16.15 -4.98 -7.74
CA GLN A 1147 -16.39 -6.00 -6.71
C GLN A 1147 -16.30 -7.42 -7.31
N LYS A 1148 -16.84 -7.62 -8.51
CA LYS A 1148 -16.74 -8.88 -9.26
C LYS A 1148 -15.29 -9.24 -9.62
N ARG A 1149 -14.47 -8.26 -10.00
CA ARG A 1149 -13.03 -8.47 -10.26
C ARG A 1149 -12.27 -8.91 -9.00
N ILE A 1150 -12.55 -8.29 -7.84
CA ILE A 1150 -11.97 -8.69 -6.54
C ILE A 1150 -12.33 -10.14 -6.20
N VAL A 1151 -13.58 -10.55 -6.42
CA VAL A 1151 -14.03 -11.93 -6.20
C VAL A 1151 -13.29 -12.91 -7.11
N ARG A 1152 -13.31 -12.68 -8.44
CA ARG A 1152 -12.68 -13.56 -9.44
C ARG A 1152 -11.20 -13.82 -9.15
N ASN A 1153 -10.46 -12.79 -8.76
CA ASN A 1153 -9.00 -12.84 -8.64
C ASN A 1153 -8.53 -13.23 -7.22
N GLY A 1154 -9.43 -13.33 -6.24
CA GLY A 1154 -9.06 -13.39 -4.82
C GLY A 1154 -9.59 -14.56 -4.00
N LEU A 1155 -10.62 -15.28 -4.44
CA LEU A 1155 -11.47 -16.06 -3.53
C LEU A 1155 -10.76 -17.15 -2.70
N SER A 1156 -9.88 -17.94 -3.32
CA SER A 1156 -9.09 -18.96 -2.61
C SER A 1156 -7.87 -18.40 -1.87
N ASN A 1157 -7.49 -17.13 -2.08
CA ASN A 1157 -6.28 -16.54 -1.51
C ASN A 1157 -6.37 -16.35 0.02
N ALA A 1158 -5.35 -16.84 0.73
CA ALA A 1158 -5.28 -16.83 2.19
C ALA A 1158 -5.39 -15.44 2.84
N PHE A 1159 -5.10 -14.36 2.11
CA PHE A 1159 -5.30 -12.99 2.60
C PHE A 1159 -6.75 -12.74 3.06
N PHE A 1160 -7.76 -13.27 2.38
CA PHE A 1160 -9.16 -12.92 2.66
C PHE A 1160 -9.76 -13.73 3.82
N TRP A 1161 -9.45 -15.01 3.94
CA TRP A 1161 -10.08 -15.92 4.91
C TRP A 1161 -9.22 -16.28 6.13
N ALA A 1162 -7.89 -16.10 6.08
CA ALA A 1162 -6.99 -16.47 7.19
C ALA A 1162 -6.81 -15.37 8.24
N GLY A 1163 -7.12 -14.12 7.87
CA GLY A 1163 -6.96 -12.95 8.75
C GLY A 1163 -8.06 -12.78 9.79
N ILE A 1164 -9.19 -13.48 9.64
CA ILE A 1164 -10.35 -13.39 10.51
C ILE A 1164 -10.21 -14.44 11.62
N GLN A 1165 -10.19 -13.99 12.88
CA GLN A 1165 -9.73 -14.77 14.03
C GLN A 1165 -10.74 -14.74 15.19
N LEU A 1166 -11.14 -15.93 15.64
CA LEU A 1166 -11.94 -16.14 16.85
C LEU A 1166 -11.07 -16.06 18.10
N MET A 1167 -11.62 -15.47 19.15
CA MET A 1167 -11.02 -15.38 20.48
C MET A 1167 -12.03 -15.77 21.56
N GLY A 1168 -11.54 -16.25 22.70
CA GLY A 1168 -12.37 -16.71 23.81
C GLY A 1168 -12.88 -18.13 23.60
N SER A 1169 -14.12 -18.43 23.99
CA SER A 1169 -14.72 -19.76 23.82
C SER A 1169 -14.82 -20.15 22.33
N PRO A 1170 -14.31 -21.32 21.90
CA PRO A 1170 -14.51 -21.80 20.54
C PRO A 1170 -15.93 -22.37 20.32
N TRP A 1171 -16.60 -22.79 21.40
CA TRP A 1171 -17.99 -23.27 21.42
C TRP A 1171 -18.99 -22.20 21.86
#